data_AF-A0A5Q3LAH3-F1
#
_entry.id   AF-A0A5Q3LAH3-F1
#
_cell.length_a   1.000
_cell.length_b   1.000
_cell.length_c   1.000
_cell.angle_alpha   90.00
_cell.angle_beta   90.00
_cell.angle_gamma   90.00
#
_symmetry.space_group_name_H-M   'P 1'
#
loop_
_entity.id
_entity.type
_entity.pdbx_description
1 polymer ?
#
loop_
_entity_poly.entity_id
_entity_poly.type
_entity_poly.pdbx_seq_one_letter_code
_entity_poly.pdbx_strand_id
1 'polypeptide(L)'
;MDEDRYRQASLYLSPAANAFWRWASDGETLIWKHGPTIAFGPEVEAVLNRLAPRGFPPFGVLALFLAACRDNWHVASAGSEYLQEFEQLAEVLAKLHTMDKALRNSPNQKALLAEMVLDWFPTIVSENQARSIALAWKEKLQPESLKPNESFAEGRHLLESDTRMICKLLKTRLQELEEENIRARQKTGLEADLTAPQEELTIPEQVRLLLSQLKGDPDFNDLSQMASQLLAAVTLPKPLRVEQDLPMGGFSDVANRGPLDRLLLSELAYDEDILAARVALKEALYLQREAPPKAPPQQRILLLDNGIRLWGLPRAFATSAALAMLATANHTPEPLAYRPEGDFLKPIDLTSREGLQDALSKLEPHARPTAVFPELVKVAKKHQTADAGELELVLITHQEVIEDHHFRQHIDHLLKELTLYVATVNRKGEFQLVVYRAGGRKRIRTAKLDLERLMQPKPEKAPQRLDDTGKIRYPRIFGSEPFPLCLPTSCSAVRSSWLPGEGLLFATRRRQLMWAEENGYGTQEITARLPRGPITWMRLNRQRQATYVGGYIDRSSQLEVWLIDLEYGRIRQYTTENIGRPVSIWQSSTHLCLRYLEKIEAFRLDGSQHKVHAISREVGPAFDNLWSGRFFNRYGSWHALRVDSEGWKHETVPIDKDYAGFIRSLHDLEGVEGLPSFEGDDGLVAFTGSHLSHILHYQMGGMKPLDTKNAINLEPLNPKCPWELLSRPFQTLAYHRLEHHCVELPLLLLPELKGKFIWRKCAHPTMRNKIKAVVIDQTAGFILQTAGEELEVYSDPQNWELGFRVKPLQRGRTDRTVIPFEQIPTPAEMRVQLQQARLPDGSTCMLDNRGLLHILPADPKVMEMTLTLPSSGPIAIRFEDGQANGPAYFVASQTQTPAEQMYQTFMKWVRKTQC
;
A
#
# COMPACT_ATOMS: atom_id res chain seq x y z
N MET A 1 13.23 -34.02 -10.70
CA MET A 1 12.10 -33.06 -10.63
C MET A 1 10.80 -33.76 -10.27
N ASP A 2 10.45 -34.89 -10.91
CA ASP A 2 9.20 -35.61 -10.60
C ASP A 2 9.13 -36.15 -9.17
N GLU A 3 10.18 -36.80 -8.65
CA GLU A 3 10.15 -37.36 -7.28
C GLU A 3 9.88 -36.33 -6.17
N ASP A 4 10.41 -35.11 -6.30
CA ASP A 4 10.20 -34.05 -5.30
C ASP A 4 8.77 -33.51 -5.32
N ARG A 5 8.15 -33.44 -6.50
CA ARG A 5 6.75 -33.07 -6.69
C ARG A 5 5.79 -34.09 -6.07
N TYR A 6 6.00 -35.40 -6.32
CA TYR A 6 5.20 -36.46 -5.71
C TYR A 6 5.36 -36.49 -4.18
N ARG A 7 6.58 -36.26 -3.68
CA ARG A 7 6.86 -36.15 -2.25
C ARG A 7 6.13 -34.99 -1.60
N GLN A 8 6.11 -33.80 -2.22
CA GLN A 8 5.40 -32.63 -1.70
C GLN A 8 3.88 -32.85 -1.66
N ALA A 9 3.31 -33.49 -2.68
CA ALA A 9 1.90 -33.82 -2.73
C ALA A 9 1.51 -34.86 -1.67
N SER A 10 2.30 -35.92 -1.51
CA SER A 10 2.14 -36.88 -0.42
C SER A 10 2.21 -36.21 0.95
N LEU A 11 3.17 -35.30 1.17
CA LEU A 11 3.30 -34.57 2.45
C LEU A 11 2.08 -33.69 2.78
N TYR A 12 1.48 -33.05 1.78
CA TYR A 12 0.35 -32.15 1.99
C TYR A 12 -0.98 -32.91 2.15
N LEU A 13 -1.16 -33.99 1.41
CA LEU A 13 -2.41 -34.75 1.34
C LEU A 13 -2.48 -35.94 2.32
N SER A 14 -1.39 -36.24 3.03
CA SER A 14 -1.38 -37.31 4.03
C SER A 14 -1.95 -36.84 5.37
N PRO A 15 -2.80 -37.66 6.03
CA PRO A 15 -3.33 -37.31 7.35
C PRO A 15 -2.27 -37.46 8.44
N ALA A 16 -2.30 -36.57 9.43
CA ALA A 16 -1.59 -36.75 10.69
C ALA A 16 -2.20 -37.90 11.53
N ALA A 17 -1.45 -38.45 12.47
CA ALA A 17 -1.90 -39.56 13.32
C ALA A 17 -3.22 -39.25 14.08
N ASN A 18 -3.42 -37.99 14.45
CA ASN A 18 -4.60 -37.46 15.15
C ASN A 18 -5.60 -36.73 14.25
N ALA A 19 -5.46 -36.77 12.92
CA ALA A 19 -6.39 -36.08 12.01
C ALA A 19 -7.83 -36.65 12.09
N PHE A 20 -8.84 -35.78 11.99
CA PHE A 20 -10.26 -36.19 12.00
C PHE A 20 -10.73 -36.83 10.68
N TRP A 21 -9.89 -36.83 9.65
CA TRP A 21 -10.18 -37.33 8.30
C TRP A 21 -9.13 -38.37 7.88
N ARG A 22 -9.48 -39.23 6.92
CA ARG A 22 -8.57 -40.17 6.25
C ARG A 22 -9.00 -40.43 4.81
N TRP A 23 -8.07 -40.93 3.99
CA TRP A 23 -8.40 -41.46 2.67
C TRP A 23 -8.94 -42.89 2.78
N ALA A 24 -9.90 -43.23 1.92
CA ALA A 24 -10.48 -44.55 1.73
C ALA A 24 -10.58 -44.87 0.23
N SER A 25 -10.91 -46.12 -0.08
CA SER A 25 -10.99 -46.63 -1.47
C SER A 25 -9.70 -46.30 -2.24
N ASP A 26 -8.56 -46.68 -1.67
CA ASP A 26 -7.23 -46.47 -2.27
C ASP A 26 -7.00 -45.01 -2.71
N GLY A 27 -7.27 -44.03 -1.84
CA GLY A 27 -6.96 -42.62 -2.13
C GLY A 27 -8.02 -41.87 -2.94
N GLU A 28 -9.10 -42.52 -3.36
CA GLU A 28 -10.12 -41.88 -4.21
C GLU A 28 -11.21 -41.15 -3.41
N THR A 29 -11.40 -41.51 -2.13
CA THR A 29 -12.48 -40.94 -1.30
C THR A 29 -11.94 -40.41 0.01
N LEU A 30 -12.22 -39.14 0.30
CA LEU A 30 -11.93 -38.51 1.59
C LEU A 30 -13.10 -38.79 2.54
N ILE A 31 -12.83 -39.36 3.72
CA ILE A 31 -13.85 -39.74 4.70
C ILE A 31 -13.48 -39.24 6.10
N TRP A 32 -14.48 -39.11 6.97
CA TRP A 32 -14.24 -38.94 8.41
C TRP A 32 -13.54 -40.18 8.97
N LYS A 33 -12.60 -40.01 9.92
CA LYS A 33 -11.78 -41.11 10.47
C LYS A 33 -12.64 -42.31 10.90
N HIS A 34 -13.79 -42.04 11.51
CA HIS A 34 -14.79 -43.02 11.94
C HIS A 34 -16.22 -42.68 11.44
N GLY A 35 -16.37 -42.20 10.20
CA GLY A 35 -17.68 -41.70 9.76
C GLY A 35 -17.90 -41.65 8.24
N PRO A 36 -18.88 -40.85 7.78
CA PRO A 36 -19.31 -40.81 6.38
C PRO A 36 -18.28 -40.16 5.44
N THR A 37 -18.58 -40.15 4.14
CA THR A 37 -17.78 -39.47 3.12
C THR A 37 -17.76 -37.94 3.29
N ILE A 38 -16.57 -37.33 3.19
CA ILE A 38 -16.32 -35.88 3.17
C ILE A 38 -16.31 -35.35 1.73
N ALA A 39 -15.53 -35.98 0.84
CA ALA A 39 -15.40 -35.56 -0.55
C ALA A 39 -14.91 -36.70 -1.44
N PHE A 40 -15.23 -36.65 -2.73
CA PHE A 40 -14.63 -37.51 -3.73
C PHE A 40 -13.40 -36.85 -4.36
N GLY A 41 -12.46 -37.64 -4.88
CA GLY A 41 -11.23 -37.15 -5.52
C GLY A 41 -11.43 -36.03 -6.55
N PRO A 42 -12.43 -36.09 -7.45
CA PRO A 42 -12.70 -35.00 -8.41
C PRO A 42 -13.14 -33.69 -7.75
N GLU A 43 -13.77 -33.73 -6.58
CA GLU A 43 -14.17 -32.53 -5.82
C GLU A 43 -12.94 -31.87 -5.19
N VAL A 44 -12.03 -32.68 -4.64
CA VAL A 44 -10.74 -32.22 -4.11
C VAL A 44 -9.88 -31.65 -5.23
N GLU A 45 -9.82 -32.32 -6.38
CA GLU A 45 -9.09 -31.84 -7.57
C GLU A 45 -9.58 -30.48 -8.04
N ALA A 46 -10.90 -30.29 -8.15
CA ALA A 46 -11.49 -29.01 -8.58
C ALA A 46 -11.08 -27.85 -7.65
N VAL A 47 -11.12 -28.07 -6.34
CA VAL A 47 -10.72 -27.07 -5.34
C VAL A 47 -9.22 -26.79 -5.39
N LEU A 48 -8.37 -27.82 -5.46
CA LEU A 48 -6.91 -27.64 -5.53
C LEU A 48 -6.50 -26.89 -6.80
N ASN A 49 -7.08 -27.22 -7.96
CA ASN A 49 -6.79 -26.53 -9.21
C ASN A 49 -7.22 -25.04 -9.16
N ARG A 50 -8.34 -24.74 -8.52
CA ARG A 50 -8.87 -23.37 -8.39
C ARG A 50 -8.01 -22.52 -7.45
N LEU A 51 -7.55 -23.10 -6.34
CA LEU A 51 -6.76 -22.40 -5.32
C LEU A 51 -5.25 -22.33 -5.64
N ALA A 52 -4.74 -23.18 -6.54
CA ALA A 52 -3.30 -23.30 -6.83
C ALA A 52 -2.58 -21.97 -7.11
N PRO A 53 -3.15 -20.97 -7.82
CA PRO A 53 -2.50 -19.67 -8.03
C PRO A 53 -2.24 -18.86 -6.76
N ARG A 54 -2.90 -19.17 -5.64
CA ARG A 54 -2.79 -18.43 -4.37
C ARG A 54 -2.04 -19.20 -3.28
N GLY A 55 -1.72 -20.47 -3.52
CA GLY A 55 -1.21 -21.37 -2.49
C GLY A 55 -2.35 -22.13 -1.77
N PHE A 56 -1.99 -23.05 -0.87
CA PHE A 56 -2.98 -23.84 -0.14
C PHE A 56 -2.97 -23.59 1.37
N PRO A 57 -4.16 -23.48 2.01
CA PRO A 57 -4.26 -23.54 3.47
C PRO A 57 -3.97 -24.97 3.96
N PRO A 58 -3.89 -25.22 5.27
CA PRO A 58 -3.75 -26.59 5.78
C PRO A 58 -4.86 -27.51 5.24
N PHE A 59 -4.52 -28.71 4.77
CA PHE A 59 -5.49 -29.59 4.09
C PHE A 59 -6.68 -29.97 4.98
N GLY A 60 -6.51 -30.02 6.30
CA GLY A 60 -7.61 -30.20 7.25
C GLY A 60 -8.70 -29.12 7.14
N VAL A 61 -8.34 -27.87 6.81
CA VAL A 61 -9.33 -26.80 6.58
C VAL A 61 -10.14 -27.04 5.32
N LEU A 62 -9.48 -27.48 4.24
CA LEU A 62 -10.16 -27.87 3.00
C LEU A 62 -11.09 -29.06 3.24
N ALA A 63 -10.65 -30.06 4.01
CA ALA A 63 -11.46 -31.21 4.38
C ALA A 63 -12.72 -30.81 5.19
N LEU A 64 -12.59 -29.90 6.16
CA LEU A 64 -13.74 -29.38 6.92
C LEU A 64 -14.72 -28.60 6.03
N PHE A 65 -14.20 -27.70 5.19
CA PHE A 65 -15.02 -26.92 4.25
C PHE A 65 -15.79 -27.83 3.28
N LEU A 66 -15.12 -28.85 2.72
CA LEU A 66 -15.76 -29.82 1.83
C LEU A 66 -16.80 -30.66 2.56
N ALA A 67 -16.54 -31.04 3.81
CA ALA A 67 -17.50 -31.76 4.63
C ALA A 67 -18.79 -30.94 4.84
N ALA A 68 -18.65 -29.64 5.11
CA ALA A 68 -19.77 -28.72 5.30
C ALA A 68 -20.67 -28.56 4.06
N CYS A 69 -20.13 -28.82 2.87
CA CYS A 69 -20.91 -28.76 1.64
C CYS A 69 -21.86 -29.97 1.47
N ARG A 70 -21.70 -31.05 2.26
CA ARG A 70 -22.51 -32.28 2.17
C ARG A 70 -23.70 -32.27 3.12
N ASP A 71 -24.74 -33.03 2.78
CA ASP A 71 -25.97 -33.09 3.58
C ASP A 71 -25.86 -33.93 4.86
N ASN A 72 -24.90 -34.87 4.92
CA ASN A 72 -24.72 -35.81 6.02
C ASN A 72 -23.63 -35.40 7.02
N TRP A 73 -23.19 -34.14 7.00
CA TRP A 73 -22.12 -33.66 7.87
C TRP A 73 -22.50 -33.75 9.36
N HIS A 74 -23.78 -33.52 9.69
CA HIS A 74 -24.34 -33.65 11.05
C HIS A 74 -24.33 -35.09 11.61
N VAL A 75 -24.30 -36.11 10.73
CA VAL A 75 -24.29 -37.52 11.17
C VAL A 75 -22.92 -37.88 11.77
N ALA A 76 -21.86 -37.20 11.33
CA ALA A 76 -20.53 -37.32 11.92
C ALA A 76 -20.43 -36.60 13.28
N SER A 77 -21.16 -35.49 13.49
CA SER A 77 -21.15 -34.73 14.75
C SER A 77 -21.83 -35.40 15.92
N ALA A 78 -22.74 -36.35 15.65
CA ALA A 78 -23.45 -37.07 16.72
C ALA A 78 -22.61 -38.18 17.40
N GLY A 79 -21.43 -38.52 16.87
CA GLY A 79 -20.69 -39.72 17.33
C GLY A 79 -19.18 -39.56 17.54
N SER A 80 -18.58 -38.39 17.34
CA SER A 80 -17.14 -38.18 17.57
C SER A 80 -16.88 -37.27 18.77
N GLU A 81 -16.06 -37.71 19.74
CA GLU A 81 -15.52 -36.89 20.83
C GLU A 81 -14.89 -35.58 20.31
N TYR A 82 -14.34 -35.62 19.08
CA TYR A 82 -13.79 -34.45 18.40
C TYR A 82 -14.78 -33.32 18.13
N LEU A 83 -16.10 -33.54 18.10
CA LEU A 83 -17.07 -32.48 17.73
C LEU A 83 -17.66 -31.71 18.92
N GLN A 84 -17.43 -32.14 20.17
CA GLN A 84 -17.76 -31.33 21.35
C GLN A 84 -16.91 -30.04 21.42
N GLU A 85 -15.66 -30.08 20.94
CA GLU A 85 -14.81 -28.88 20.83
C GLU A 85 -15.17 -27.99 19.62
N PHE A 86 -16.05 -28.46 18.74
CA PHE A 86 -16.45 -27.81 17.49
C PHE A 86 -17.95 -27.45 17.45
N GLU A 87 -18.65 -27.41 18.58
CA GLU A 87 -20.04 -26.92 18.64
C GLU A 87 -20.21 -25.54 17.98
N GLN A 88 -19.23 -24.65 18.18
CA GLN A 88 -19.18 -23.35 17.51
C GLN A 88 -18.96 -23.47 16.00
N LEU A 89 -18.26 -24.50 15.52
CA LEU A 89 -18.09 -24.78 14.10
C LEU A 89 -19.35 -25.38 13.48
N ALA A 90 -20.13 -26.16 14.23
CA ALA A 90 -21.39 -26.73 13.74
C ALA A 90 -22.39 -25.62 13.36
N GLU A 91 -22.51 -24.59 14.19
CA GLU A 91 -23.32 -23.40 13.90
C GLU A 91 -22.82 -22.66 12.63
N VAL A 92 -21.50 -22.58 12.46
CA VAL A 92 -20.84 -21.90 11.33
C VAL A 92 -21.03 -22.65 10.01
N LEU A 93 -20.86 -23.96 10.04
CA LEU A 93 -21.04 -24.83 8.87
C LEU A 93 -22.52 -25.02 8.52
N ALA A 94 -23.44 -24.84 9.46
CA ALA A 94 -24.88 -24.87 9.19
C ALA A 94 -25.31 -23.80 8.19
N LYS A 95 -24.66 -22.62 8.14
CA LYS A 95 -24.99 -21.58 7.15
C LYS A 95 -24.74 -22.05 5.70
N LEU A 96 -23.63 -22.76 5.44
CA LEU A 96 -23.40 -23.36 4.12
C LEU A 96 -24.50 -24.36 3.75
N HIS A 97 -25.03 -25.07 4.74
CA HIS A 97 -26.10 -26.03 4.52
C HIS A 97 -27.46 -25.35 4.24
N THR A 98 -27.71 -24.16 4.82
CA THR A 98 -28.90 -23.35 4.52
C THR A 98 -28.92 -22.78 3.10
N MET A 99 -27.77 -22.73 2.42
CA MET A 99 -27.69 -22.28 1.03
C MET A 99 -28.25 -23.30 0.05
N ASP A 100 -28.81 -22.81 -1.05
CA ASP A 100 -29.33 -23.61 -2.15
C ASP A 100 -28.35 -24.73 -2.56
N LYS A 101 -28.85 -25.96 -2.62
CA LYS A 101 -28.08 -27.15 -3.03
C LYS A 101 -27.46 -26.97 -4.41
N ALA A 102 -28.12 -26.22 -5.28
CA ALA A 102 -27.60 -25.88 -6.60
C ALA A 102 -26.35 -24.98 -6.57
N LEU A 103 -25.97 -24.40 -5.41
CA LEU A 103 -24.76 -23.58 -5.25
C LEU A 103 -23.60 -24.32 -4.57
N ARG A 104 -23.82 -25.52 -4.02
CA ARG A 104 -22.81 -26.24 -3.21
C ARG A 104 -22.54 -27.69 -3.61
N ASN A 105 -23.29 -28.26 -4.56
CA ASN A 105 -23.19 -29.68 -4.89
C ASN A 105 -22.23 -30.04 -6.02
N SER A 106 -21.99 -29.15 -7.00
CA SER A 106 -21.06 -29.49 -8.10
C SER A 106 -19.59 -29.20 -7.72
N PRO A 107 -18.61 -29.96 -8.27
CA PRO A 107 -17.18 -29.72 -8.01
C PRO A 107 -16.75 -28.27 -8.30
N ASN A 108 -17.21 -27.67 -9.40
CA ASN A 108 -16.89 -26.30 -9.78
C ASN A 108 -17.46 -25.27 -8.80
N GLN A 109 -18.64 -25.53 -8.25
CA GLN A 109 -19.27 -24.65 -7.28
C GLN A 109 -18.59 -24.73 -5.92
N LYS A 110 -18.22 -25.94 -5.47
CA LYS A 110 -17.40 -26.12 -4.27
C LYS A 110 -16.05 -25.42 -4.42
N ALA A 111 -15.44 -25.45 -5.59
CA ALA A 111 -14.21 -24.73 -5.89
C ALA A 111 -14.39 -23.20 -5.86
N LEU A 112 -15.48 -22.67 -6.41
CA LEU A 112 -15.80 -21.25 -6.35
C LEU A 112 -16.08 -20.78 -4.92
N LEU A 113 -16.87 -21.53 -4.16
CA LEU A 113 -17.15 -21.24 -2.76
C LEU A 113 -15.88 -21.34 -1.91
N ALA A 114 -15.02 -22.33 -2.17
CA ALA A 114 -13.73 -22.46 -1.52
C ALA A 114 -12.86 -21.23 -1.79
N GLU A 115 -12.82 -20.74 -3.03
CA GLU A 115 -12.12 -19.49 -3.35
C GLU A 115 -12.70 -18.30 -2.58
N MET A 116 -14.02 -18.09 -2.58
CA MET A 116 -14.65 -16.94 -1.91
C MET A 116 -14.47 -16.97 -0.37
N VAL A 117 -14.54 -18.16 0.23
CA VAL A 117 -14.48 -18.34 1.68
C VAL A 117 -13.04 -18.43 2.18
N LEU A 118 -12.16 -19.09 1.43
CA LEU A 118 -10.80 -19.40 1.86
C LEU A 118 -9.74 -18.41 1.36
N ASP A 119 -10.10 -17.38 0.59
CA ASP A 119 -9.17 -16.39 0.04
C ASP A 119 -8.25 -15.74 1.10
N TRP A 120 -8.79 -15.56 2.30
CA TRP A 120 -8.13 -14.87 3.41
C TRP A 120 -7.46 -15.84 4.40
N PHE A 121 -7.46 -17.14 4.12
CA PHE A 121 -6.85 -18.12 5.02
C PHE A 121 -5.32 -18.14 4.86
N PRO A 122 -4.55 -18.20 5.97
CA PRO A 122 -3.11 -18.33 5.90
C PRO A 122 -2.70 -19.55 5.08
N THR A 123 -1.95 -19.34 4.00
CA THR A 123 -1.43 -20.42 3.17
C THR A 123 -0.15 -20.98 3.78
N ILE A 124 -0.07 -22.31 3.88
CA ILE A 124 1.12 -23.02 4.37
C ILE A 124 1.94 -23.63 3.23
N VAL A 125 1.38 -23.63 2.02
CA VAL A 125 1.98 -24.07 0.77
C VAL A 125 2.04 -22.87 -0.17
N SER A 126 3.23 -22.54 -0.70
CA SER A 126 3.40 -21.43 -1.65
C SER A 126 2.75 -21.73 -3.01
N GLU A 127 2.52 -20.71 -3.83
CA GLU A 127 1.92 -20.85 -5.17
C GLU A 127 2.63 -21.92 -6.03
N ASN A 128 3.97 -21.88 -6.10
CA ASN A 128 4.75 -22.84 -6.89
C ASN A 128 4.61 -24.28 -6.38
N GLN A 129 4.55 -24.46 -5.06
CA GLN A 129 4.32 -25.77 -4.44
C GLN A 129 2.89 -26.23 -4.65
N ALA A 130 1.90 -25.34 -4.54
CA ALA A 130 0.49 -25.65 -4.73
C ALA A 130 0.17 -26.08 -6.17
N ARG A 131 0.73 -25.39 -7.17
CA ARG A 131 0.66 -25.81 -8.59
C ARG A 131 1.29 -27.19 -8.79
N SER A 132 2.44 -27.45 -8.15
CA SER A 132 3.12 -28.75 -8.23
C SER A 132 2.28 -29.87 -7.61
N ILE A 133 1.66 -29.62 -6.46
CA ILE A 133 0.78 -30.57 -5.75
C ILE A 133 -0.49 -30.86 -6.54
N ALA A 134 -1.15 -29.83 -7.10
CA ALA A 134 -2.33 -29.99 -7.94
C ALA A 134 -2.02 -30.81 -9.20
N LEU A 135 -0.86 -30.55 -9.82
CA LEU A 135 -0.40 -31.32 -10.98
C LEU A 135 -0.09 -32.77 -10.62
N ALA A 136 0.57 -33.02 -9.48
CA ALA A 136 0.86 -34.38 -8.99
C ALA A 136 -0.42 -35.18 -8.68
N TRP A 137 -1.43 -34.51 -8.13
CA TRP A 137 -2.75 -35.12 -7.89
C TRP A 137 -3.42 -35.52 -9.21
N LYS A 138 -3.41 -34.62 -10.20
CA LYS A 138 -3.97 -34.84 -11.54
C LYS A 138 -3.28 -35.99 -12.29
N GLU A 139 -1.98 -36.17 -12.08
CA GLU A 139 -1.19 -37.28 -12.66
C GLU A 139 -1.37 -38.61 -11.92
N LYS A 140 -2.34 -38.71 -11.00
CA LYS A 140 -2.69 -39.88 -10.19
C LYS A 140 -1.56 -40.35 -9.29
N LEU A 141 -1.36 -39.58 -8.22
CA LEU A 141 -0.55 -39.98 -7.05
C LEU A 141 -0.90 -41.42 -6.63
N GLN A 142 0.10 -42.29 -6.44
CA GLN A 142 -0.18 -43.68 -6.08
C GLN A 142 -0.80 -43.78 -4.67
N PRO A 143 -1.88 -44.55 -4.47
CA PRO A 143 -2.60 -44.68 -3.20
C PRO A 143 -1.72 -45.03 -2.00
N GLU A 144 -0.67 -45.83 -2.23
CA GLU A 144 0.25 -46.29 -1.18
C GLU A 144 1.05 -45.15 -0.54
N SER A 145 1.09 -43.98 -1.17
CA SER A 145 1.82 -42.79 -0.72
C SER A 145 1.02 -41.85 0.20
N LEU A 146 -0.26 -42.12 0.45
CA LEU A 146 -1.15 -41.31 1.30
C LEU A 146 -1.35 -41.88 2.71
N LYS A 147 -0.43 -42.74 3.18
CA LYS A 147 -0.51 -43.37 4.50
C LYS A 147 -0.20 -42.36 5.63
N PRO A 148 -0.77 -42.55 6.84
CA PRO A 148 -0.45 -41.73 7.99
C PRO A 148 1.06 -41.73 8.24
N ASN A 149 1.65 -40.54 8.32
CA ASN A 149 3.09 -40.41 8.48
C ASN A 149 3.43 -40.17 9.96
N GLU A 150 3.87 -41.22 10.66
CA GLU A 150 4.19 -41.17 12.10
C GLU A 150 5.44 -40.33 12.39
N SER A 151 6.35 -40.15 11.42
CA SER A 151 7.63 -39.44 11.62
C SER A 151 7.54 -37.91 11.43
N PHE A 152 6.36 -37.36 11.12
CA PHE A 152 6.19 -35.96 10.72
C PHE A 152 5.21 -35.17 11.63
N ALA A 153 4.97 -35.65 12.85
CA ALA A 153 3.96 -35.13 13.78
C ALA A 153 4.23 -33.74 14.38
N GLU A 154 5.39 -33.11 14.17
CA GLU A 154 5.82 -31.96 14.99
C GLU A 154 5.73 -30.56 14.36
N GLY A 155 5.28 -30.36 13.11
CA GLY A 155 5.46 -29.01 12.53
C GLY A 155 4.54 -28.49 11.42
N ARG A 156 3.52 -29.22 10.95
CA ARG A 156 2.70 -28.74 9.81
C ARG A 156 1.19 -28.99 9.91
N HIS A 157 0.72 -29.56 11.01
CA HIS A 157 -0.70 -29.85 11.21
C HIS A 157 -1.19 -29.22 12.51
N LEU A 158 -2.43 -28.76 12.45
CA LEU A 158 -3.11 -27.89 13.40
C LEU A 158 -2.95 -28.35 14.85
N LEU A 159 -2.38 -27.48 15.69
CA LEU A 159 -2.50 -27.57 17.15
C LEU A 159 -3.93 -27.16 17.53
N GLU A 160 -4.47 -27.65 18.64
CA GLU A 160 -5.82 -27.29 19.15
C GLU A 160 -6.10 -25.77 19.21
N SER A 161 -5.05 -24.95 19.35
CA SER A 161 -5.13 -23.48 19.29
C SER A 161 -5.51 -22.93 17.92
N ASP A 162 -5.09 -23.59 16.84
CA ASP A 162 -5.30 -23.15 15.46
C ASP A 162 -6.73 -23.45 14.99
N THR A 163 -7.31 -24.53 15.51
CA THR A 163 -8.69 -24.93 15.22
C THR A 163 -9.69 -23.82 15.55
N ARG A 164 -9.61 -23.21 16.73
CA ARG A 164 -10.50 -22.11 17.15
C ARG A 164 -10.36 -20.85 16.28
N MET A 165 -9.15 -20.48 15.89
CA MET A 165 -8.89 -19.35 14.99
C MET A 165 -9.52 -19.60 13.61
N ILE A 166 -9.36 -20.81 13.07
CA ILE A 166 -9.95 -21.22 11.80
C ILE A 166 -11.47 -21.24 11.89
N CYS A 167 -12.04 -21.70 13.02
CA CYS A 167 -13.47 -21.63 13.27
C CYS A 167 -13.99 -20.19 13.18
N LYS A 168 -13.28 -19.26 13.81
CA LYS A 168 -13.63 -17.83 13.81
C LYS A 168 -13.54 -17.21 12.42
N LEU A 169 -12.46 -17.51 11.67
CA LEU A 169 -12.29 -17.01 10.30
C LEU A 169 -13.35 -17.58 9.34
N LEU A 170 -13.66 -18.88 9.46
CA LEU A 170 -14.75 -19.50 8.70
C LEU A 170 -16.10 -18.88 9.09
N LYS A 171 -16.34 -18.59 10.39
CA LYS A 171 -17.57 -17.95 10.89
C LYS A 171 -17.80 -16.61 10.23
N THR A 172 -16.82 -15.71 10.31
CA THR A 172 -16.94 -14.35 9.78
C THR A 172 -17.22 -14.38 8.27
N ARG A 173 -16.46 -15.16 7.50
CA ARG A 173 -16.59 -15.19 6.04
C ARG A 173 -17.86 -15.87 5.58
N LEU A 174 -18.25 -16.97 6.24
CA LEU A 174 -19.53 -17.60 5.95
C LEU A 174 -20.69 -16.67 6.31
N GLN A 175 -20.62 -15.88 7.38
CA GLN A 175 -21.63 -14.87 7.75
C GLN A 175 -21.77 -13.73 6.71
N GLU A 176 -20.67 -13.31 6.08
CA GLU A 176 -20.68 -12.30 5.00
C GLU A 176 -21.11 -12.88 3.63
N LEU A 177 -21.13 -14.21 3.50
CA LEU A 177 -21.48 -14.87 2.25
C LEU A 177 -23.00 -14.83 2.01
N GLU A 178 -23.42 -14.10 0.98
CA GLU A 178 -24.81 -14.03 0.52
C GLU A 178 -25.00 -14.79 -0.80
N GLU A 179 -26.13 -15.46 -0.97
CA GLU A 179 -26.42 -16.21 -2.21
C GLU A 179 -26.41 -15.32 -3.45
N GLU A 180 -26.84 -14.07 -3.32
CA GLU A 180 -26.84 -13.11 -4.41
C GLU A 180 -25.42 -12.77 -4.86
N ASN A 181 -24.49 -12.59 -3.92
CA ASN A 181 -23.07 -12.37 -4.21
C ASN A 181 -22.41 -13.59 -4.86
N ILE A 182 -22.78 -14.82 -4.44
CA ILE A 182 -22.30 -16.05 -5.09
C ILE A 182 -22.83 -16.13 -6.52
N ARG A 183 -24.12 -15.84 -6.74
CA ARG A 183 -24.75 -15.87 -8.08
C ARG A 183 -24.23 -14.74 -8.97
N ALA A 184 -23.96 -13.57 -8.42
CA ALA A 184 -23.30 -12.45 -9.11
C ALA A 184 -21.90 -12.87 -9.52
N ARG A 185 -21.08 -13.41 -8.59
CA ARG A 185 -19.74 -13.91 -8.90
C ARG A 185 -19.74 -15.05 -9.93
N GLN A 186 -20.74 -15.94 -9.92
CA GLN A 186 -20.93 -16.97 -10.94
C GLN A 186 -21.27 -16.41 -12.33
N LYS A 187 -22.02 -15.29 -12.39
CA LYS A 187 -22.47 -14.67 -13.65
C LYS A 187 -21.49 -13.62 -14.20
N THR A 188 -20.84 -12.85 -13.34
CA THR A 188 -20.11 -11.63 -13.69
C THR A 188 -18.67 -11.59 -13.15
N GLY A 189 -18.30 -12.47 -12.21
CA GLY A 189 -16.98 -12.50 -11.59
C GLY A 189 -16.74 -11.46 -10.49
N LEU A 190 -17.74 -10.65 -10.13
CA LEU A 190 -17.68 -9.58 -9.13
C LEU A 190 -18.59 -9.87 -7.93
N GLU A 191 -18.22 -9.35 -6.75
CA GLU A 191 -19.11 -9.18 -5.58
C GLU A 191 -19.63 -7.73 -5.60
N ALA A 192 -20.94 -7.51 -5.45
CA ALA A 192 -21.57 -6.20 -5.69
C ALA A 192 -21.47 -5.21 -4.51
N ASP A 193 -21.61 -3.91 -4.84
CA ASP A 193 -21.02 -2.69 -4.25
C ASP A 193 -21.48 -2.15 -2.88
N LEU A 194 -20.58 -1.35 -2.26
CA LEU A 194 -20.81 -0.39 -1.16
C LEU A 194 -20.87 1.05 -1.71
N THR A 195 -21.81 1.88 -1.26
CA THR A 195 -21.82 3.34 -1.54
C THR A 195 -22.20 4.17 -0.29
N ALA A 196 -21.43 5.23 -0.03
CA ALA A 196 -21.82 6.41 0.75
C ALA A 196 -21.56 7.66 -0.11
N PRO A 197 -22.31 8.77 0.07
CA PRO A 197 -22.36 9.84 -0.92
C PRO A 197 -21.14 10.76 -0.82
N GLN A 198 -20.27 10.73 -1.84
CA GLN A 198 -19.30 11.80 -2.10
C GLN A 198 -19.99 12.93 -2.86
N GLU A 199 -19.56 14.18 -2.65
CA GLU A 199 -19.88 15.27 -3.58
C GLU A 199 -19.54 14.83 -5.01
N GLU A 200 -20.52 14.85 -5.91
CA GLU A 200 -20.33 14.44 -7.31
C GLU A 200 -19.40 15.44 -8.00
N LEU A 201 -18.09 15.13 -7.99
CA LEU A 201 -17.09 15.85 -8.77
C LEU A 201 -17.50 15.85 -10.25
N THR A 202 -17.33 16.98 -10.94
CA THR A 202 -17.59 17.04 -12.39
C THR A 202 -16.57 16.18 -13.15
N ILE A 203 -16.91 15.67 -14.34
CA ILE A 203 -16.00 14.82 -15.14
C ILE A 203 -14.62 15.50 -15.37
N PRO A 204 -14.53 16.80 -15.71
CA PRO A 204 -13.22 17.45 -15.84
C PRO A 204 -12.38 17.44 -14.54
N GLU A 205 -13.03 17.52 -13.37
CA GLU A 205 -12.37 17.43 -12.07
C GLU A 205 -11.92 16.02 -11.76
N GLN A 206 -12.78 15.02 -12.02
CA GLN A 206 -12.44 13.61 -11.88
C GLN A 206 -11.23 13.25 -12.76
N VAL A 207 -11.20 13.69 -14.02
CA VAL A 207 -10.07 13.44 -14.92
C VAL A 207 -8.79 14.15 -14.46
N ARG A 208 -8.88 15.39 -13.93
CA ARG A 208 -7.71 16.07 -13.35
C ARG A 208 -7.17 15.35 -12.12
N LEU A 209 -8.07 14.87 -11.26
CA LEU A 209 -7.72 14.05 -10.09
C LEU A 209 -7.06 12.74 -10.54
N LEU A 210 -7.64 12.04 -11.51
CA LEU A 210 -7.06 10.84 -12.11
C LEU A 210 -5.66 11.11 -12.66
N LEU A 211 -5.47 12.16 -13.47
CA LEU A 211 -4.14 12.52 -14.00
C LEU A 211 -3.12 12.76 -12.89
N SER A 212 -3.54 13.34 -11.75
CA SER A 212 -2.68 13.53 -10.58
C SER A 212 -2.35 12.22 -9.86
N GLN A 213 -3.29 11.27 -9.80
CA GLN A 213 -3.09 9.95 -9.19
C GLN A 213 -2.21 9.05 -10.07
N LEU A 214 -2.40 9.08 -11.39
CA LEU A 214 -1.56 8.36 -12.35
C LEU A 214 -0.11 8.88 -12.34
N LYS A 215 0.14 10.06 -11.77
CA LYS A 215 1.47 10.64 -11.64
C LYS A 215 2.20 9.99 -10.46
N GLY A 216 2.84 8.86 -10.73
CA GLY A 216 3.48 7.99 -9.73
C GLY A 216 3.10 6.52 -9.89
N ASP A 217 2.04 6.23 -10.66
CA ASP A 217 1.65 4.87 -11.02
C ASP A 217 2.69 4.28 -12.01
N PRO A 218 3.32 3.13 -11.69
CA PRO A 218 4.33 2.53 -12.55
C PRO A 218 3.81 2.13 -13.93
N ASP A 219 2.52 1.84 -14.08
CA ASP A 219 1.91 1.37 -15.33
C ASP A 219 1.45 2.54 -16.23
N PHE A 220 1.05 3.68 -15.63
CA PHE A 220 0.38 4.78 -16.34
C PHE A 220 1.06 6.15 -16.22
N ASN A 221 2.19 6.26 -15.52
CA ASN A 221 2.91 7.52 -15.35
C ASN A 221 3.23 8.20 -16.70
N ASP A 222 3.68 7.44 -17.69
CA ASP A 222 4.05 7.99 -19.00
C ASP A 222 2.84 8.59 -19.73
N LEU A 223 1.68 7.95 -19.59
CA LEU A 223 0.41 8.40 -20.16
C LEU A 223 -0.04 9.72 -19.52
N SER A 224 0.08 9.84 -18.19
CA SER A 224 -0.20 11.08 -17.45
C SER A 224 0.75 12.22 -17.85
N GLN A 225 2.04 11.93 -18.05
CA GLN A 225 3.01 12.92 -18.51
C GLN A 225 2.70 13.42 -19.92
N MET A 226 2.38 12.51 -20.85
CA MET A 226 1.95 12.88 -22.21
C MET A 226 0.68 13.75 -22.19
N ALA A 227 -0.33 13.38 -21.40
CA ALA A 227 -1.58 14.14 -21.28
C ALA A 227 -1.32 15.55 -20.71
N SER A 228 -0.49 15.64 -19.67
CA SER A 228 -0.11 16.91 -19.05
C SER A 228 0.57 17.87 -20.02
N GLN A 229 1.43 17.37 -20.92
CA GLN A 229 2.08 18.20 -21.95
C GLN A 229 1.11 18.64 -23.05
N LEU A 230 0.06 17.84 -23.31
CA LEU A 230 -0.96 18.14 -24.30
C LEU A 230 -2.01 19.16 -23.81
N LEU A 231 -2.16 19.40 -22.50
CA LEU A 231 -3.18 20.33 -21.96
C LEU A 231 -3.19 21.70 -22.66
N ALA A 232 -2.00 22.24 -22.99
CA ALA A 232 -1.87 23.51 -23.70
C ALA A 232 -2.12 23.38 -25.22
N ALA A 233 -2.04 22.19 -25.81
CA ALA A 233 -2.23 21.96 -27.24
C ALA A 233 -3.70 21.63 -27.61
N VAL A 234 -4.49 21.16 -26.66
CA VAL A 234 -5.85 20.61 -26.90
C VAL A 234 -7.00 21.59 -26.66
N THR A 235 -6.74 22.84 -26.28
CA THR A 235 -7.80 23.84 -26.07
C THR A 235 -8.54 24.18 -27.36
N LEU A 236 -9.88 24.04 -27.36
CA LEU A 236 -10.72 24.42 -28.48
C LEU A 236 -10.94 25.95 -28.54
N PRO A 237 -11.01 26.56 -29.74
CA PRO A 237 -11.29 28.00 -29.87
C PRO A 237 -12.71 28.33 -29.43
N LYS A 238 -12.87 29.41 -28.64
CA LYS A 238 -14.19 29.95 -28.31
C LYS A 238 -14.87 30.49 -29.58
N PRO A 239 -16.13 30.13 -29.88
CA PRO A 239 -16.87 30.76 -30.96
C PRO A 239 -17.13 32.24 -30.68
N LEU A 240 -17.04 33.05 -31.74
CA LEU A 240 -17.04 34.52 -31.73
C LEU A 240 -18.40 35.18 -31.42
N ARG A 241 -19.30 34.51 -30.69
CA ARG A 241 -20.61 35.10 -30.29
C ARG A 241 -20.58 35.84 -28.96
N VAL A 242 -19.44 35.91 -28.29
CA VAL A 242 -19.25 36.73 -27.11
C VAL A 242 -19.07 38.16 -27.59
N GLU A 243 -20.13 38.98 -27.51
CA GLU A 243 -19.97 40.43 -27.42
C GLU A 243 -18.90 40.68 -26.36
N GLN A 244 -17.83 41.38 -26.74
CA GLN A 244 -16.69 41.65 -25.87
C GLN A 244 -17.17 42.10 -24.49
N ASP A 245 -16.48 41.65 -23.44
CA ASP A 245 -16.59 42.06 -22.04
C ASP A 245 -16.34 43.58 -21.86
N LEU A 246 -17.15 44.41 -22.51
CA LEU A 246 -17.39 45.76 -22.07
C LEU A 246 -18.38 45.60 -20.91
N PRO A 247 -18.05 46.05 -19.69
CA PRO A 247 -19.03 46.07 -18.61
C PRO A 247 -20.23 46.86 -19.13
N MET A 248 -21.35 46.17 -19.36
CA MET A 248 -22.62 46.83 -19.64
C MET A 248 -22.87 47.79 -18.49
N GLY A 249 -23.10 49.07 -18.83
CA GLY A 249 -23.26 50.12 -17.83
C GLY A 249 -24.43 49.81 -16.92
N GLY A 250 -24.18 49.70 -15.61
CA GLY A 250 -25.21 49.46 -14.60
C GLY A 250 -24.62 48.97 -13.27
N PHE A 251 -25.36 49.20 -12.19
CA PHE A 251 -25.10 48.60 -10.88
C PHE A 251 -26.27 47.67 -10.57
N SER A 252 -25.96 46.41 -10.24
CA SER A 252 -26.95 45.36 -10.01
C SER A 252 -27.23 45.13 -8.52
N ASP A 253 -26.26 45.40 -7.64
CA ASP A 253 -26.38 45.13 -6.20
C ASP A 253 -25.39 45.95 -5.37
N VAL A 254 -25.44 45.81 -4.05
CA VAL A 254 -24.48 46.34 -3.08
C VAL A 254 -23.87 45.18 -2.28
N ALA A 255 -22.54 45.17 -2.10
CA ALA A 255 -21.80 44.11 -1.41
C ALA A 255 -20.88 44.67 -0.32
N ASN A 256 -20.53 43.87 0.69
CA ASN A 256 -19.70 44.31 1.82
C ASN A 256 -18.19 44.21 1.55
N ARG A 257 -17.79 43.95 0.30
CA ARG A 257 -16.39 43.88 -0.16
C ARG A 257 -16.27 44.38 -1.58
N GLY A 258 -15.25 45.18 -1.83
CA GLY A 258 -14.94 45.65 -3.17
C GLY A 258 -13.67 46.50 -3.20
N PRO A 259 -13.18 46.82 -4.40
CA PRO A 259 -12.14 47.81 -4.56
C PRO A 259 -12.68 49.22 -4.23
N LEU A 260 -11.81 50.13 -3.80
CA LEU A 260 -12.18 51.46 -3.27
C LEU A 260 -12.94 52.33 -4.29
N ASP A 261 -12.69 52.15 -5.58
CA ASP A 261 -13.41 52.83 -6.67
C ASP A 261 -14.90 52.45 -6.75
N ARG A 262 -15.32 51.43 -5.99
CA ARG A 262 -16.71 50.98 -5.88
C ARG A 262 -17.30 51.21 -4.51
N LEU A 263 -16.59 51.87 -3.60
CA LEU A 263 -17.15 52.21 -2.30
C LEU A 263 -18.41 53.04 -2.50
N LEU A 264 -19.49 52.67 -1.82
CA LEU A 264 -20.76 53.38 -1.91
C LEU A 264 -20.55 54.83 -1.46
N LEU A 265 -21.08 55.80 -2.20
CA LEU A 265 -20.81 57.22 -1.94
C LEU A 265 -21.23 57.67 -0.53
N SER A 266 -22.23 57.01 0.05
CA SER A 266 -22.67 57.25 1.44
C SER A 266 -21.66 56.78 2.49
N GLU A 267 -20.77 55.82 2.18
CA GLU A 267 -19.70 55.42 3.10
C GLU A 267 -18.62 56.53 3.20
N LEU A 268 -18.41 57.31 2.13
CA LEU A 268 -17.51 58.48 2.14
C LEU A 268 -18.06 59.68 2.92
N ALA A 269 -19.32 59.62 3.36
CA ALA A 269 -19.92 60.65 4.20
C ALA A 269 -19.66 60.43 5.70
N TYR A 270 -19.10 59.28 6.10
CA TYR A 270 -18.66 59.03 7.46
C TYR A 270 -17.29 59.67 7.73
N ASP A 271 -17.07 60.06 8.99
CA ASP A 271 -15.77 60.54 9.46
C ASP A 271 -14.67 59.48 9.24
N GLU A 272 -13.42 59.94 9.08
CA GLU A 272 -12.27 59.10 8.73
C GLU A 272 -12.11 57.88 9.65
N ASP A 273 -12.27 58.07 10.96
CA ASP A 273 -12.16 57.00 11.96
C ASP A 273 -13.29 55.96 11.84
N ILE A 274 -14.51 56.40 11.52
CA ILE A 274 -15.68 55.54 11.38
C ILE A 274 -15.59 54.73 10.08
N LEU A 275 -15.20 55.38 8.98
CA LEU A 275 -14.99 54.72 7.71
C LEU A 275 -13.85 53.68 7.81
N ALA A 276 -12.74 54.03 8.48
CA ALA A 276 -11.63 53.10 8.71
C ALA A 276 -12.08 51.86 9.50
N ALA A 277 -12.87 52.05 10.56
CA ALA A 277 -13.43 50.94 11.34
C ALA A 277 -14.36 50.06 10.49
N ARG A 278 -15.27 50.66 9.71
CA ARG A 278 -16.21 49.91 8.85
C ARG A 278 -15.49 49.14 7.74
N VAL A 279 -14.44 49.70 7.14
CA VAL A 279 -13.61 48.99 6.16
C VAL A 279 -12.85 47.83 6.82
N ALA A 280 -12.26 48.05 8.01
CA ALA A 280 -11.51 47.03 8.74
C ALA A 280 -12.39 45.86 9.21
N LEU A 281 -13.61 46.17 9.68
CA LEU A 281 -14.60 45.19 10.14
C LEU A 281 -15.41 44.53 9.00
N LYS A 282 -15.15 44.93 7.74
CA LYS A 282 -15.86 44.44 6.54
C LYS A 282 -17.37 44.74 6.57
N GLU A 283 -17.71 45.91 7.07
CA GLU A 283 -19.08 46.45 7.15
C GLU A 283 -19.34 47.56 6.13
N ALA A 284 -18.29 48.06 5.46
CA ALA A 284 -18.42 49.05 4.40
C ALA A 284 -19.10 48.48 3.15
N LEU A 285 -20.01 49.27 2.56
CA LEU A 285 -20.79 48.89 1.39
C LEU A 285 -20.12 49.33 0.08
N TYR A 286 -20.19 48.46 -0.94
CA TYR A 286 -19.60 48.66 -2.26
C TYR A 286 -20.63 48.38 -3.36
N LEU A 287 -20.64 49.18 -4.42
CA LEU A 287 -21.47 48.97 -5.59
C LEU A 287 -20.99 47.78 -6.42
N GLN A 288 -21.87 46.81 -6.66
CA GLN A 288 -21.64 45.65 -7.51
C GLN A 288 -22.20 45.89 -8.91
N ARG A 289 -21.33 45.79 -9.94
CA ARG A 289 -21.74 45.91 -11.34
C ARG A 289 -22.50 44.66 -11.78
N GLU A 290 -23.43 44.86 -12.71
CA GLU A 290 -24.13 43.77 -13.39
C GLU A 290 -23.09 42.87 -14.09
N ALA A 291 -23.14 41.58 -13.79
CA ALA A 291 -22.29 40.60 -14.46
C ALA A 291 -22.91 40.28 -15.82
N PRO A 292 -22.11 40.20 -16.92
CA PRO A 292 -22.65 39.79 -18.20
C PRO A 292 -23.31 38.41 -18.09
N PRO A 293 -24.34 38.11 -18.92
CA PRO A 293 -24.97 36.80 -18.93
C PRO A 293 -23.91 35.71 -19.13
N LYS A 294 -23.94 34.68 -18.28
CA LYS A 294 -23.03 33.53 -18.40
C LYS A 294 -23.15 32.94 -19.81
N ALA A 295 -22.01 32.65 -20.43
CA ALA A 295 -21.99 31.95 -21.71
C ALA A 295 -22.84 30.66 -21.62
N PRO A 296 -23.61 30.33 -22.67
CA PRO A 296 -24.47 29.15 -22.65
C PRO A 296 -23.63 27.89 -22.39
N PRO A 297 -24.17 26.90 -21.65
CA PRO A 297 -23.45 25.67 -21.32
C PRO A 297 -23.07 24.93 -22.61
N GLN A 298 -21.81 24.50 -22.76
CA GLN A 298 -21.35 23.80 -23.95
C GLN A 298 -21.43 22.29 -23.72
N GLN A 299 -21.87 21.52 -24.72
CA GLN A 299 -21.85 20.07 -24.67
C GLN A 299 -20.69 19.52 -25.51
N ARG A 300 -19.76 18.78 -24.90
CA ARG A 300 -18.64 18.15 -25.60
C ARG A 300 -18.87 16.66 -25.78
N ILE A 301 -18.69 16.19 -27.01
CA ILE A 301 -18.74 14.77 -27.37
C ILE A 301 -17.41 14.40 -28.01
N LEU A 302 -16.71 13.46 -27.39
CA LEU A 302 -15.39 12.97 -27.80
C LEU A 302 -15.53 11.55 -28.37
N LEU A 303 -15.02 11.35 -29.57
CA LEU A 303 -14.94 10.06 -30.24
C LEU A 303 -13.47 9.65 -30.33
N LEU A 304 -13.08 8.63 -29.56
CA LEU A 304 -11.75 8.04 -29.59
C LEU A 304 -11.74 6.85 -30.55
N ASP A 305 -10.97 6.96 -31.63
CA ASP A 305 -10.71 5.85 -32.55
C ASP A 305 -10.01 4.69 -31.81
N ASN A 306 -10.28 3.47 -32.25
CA ASN A 306 -9.71 2.22 -31.74
C ASN A 306 -9.21 1.30 -32.87
N GLY A 307 -9.05 1.83 -34.09
CA GLY A 307 -8.53 1.08 -35.24
C GLY A 307 -7.08 0.65 -35.12
N ILE A 308 -6.68 -0.32 -35.95
CA ILE A 308 -5.32 -0.92 -35.96
C ILE A 308 -4.18 0.10 -36.15
N ARG A 309 -4.45 1.25 -36.78
CA ARG A 309 -3.44 2.31 -36.98
C ARG A 309 -3.01 2.98 -35.69
N LEU A 310 -3.79 2.83 -34.63
CA LEU A 310 -3.41 3.28 -33.29
C LEU A 310 -2.52 2.27 -32.56
N TRP A 311 -2.25 1.07 -33.10
CA TRP A 311 -1.47 0.05 -32.42
C TRP A 311 -0.09 0.53 -31.95
N GLY A 312 0.21 0.27 -30.66
CA GLY A 312 1.43 0.67 -29.97
C GLY A 312 1.35 2.09 -29.39
N LEU A 313 2.43 2.86 -29.56
CA LEU A 313 2.57 4.24 -29.05
C LEU A 313 1.42 5.20 -29.42
N PRO A 314 0.88 5.19 -30.67
CA PRO A 314 -0.18 6.13 -31.03
C PRO A 314 -1.47 5.95 -30.21
N ARG A 315 -1.78 4.74 -29.74
CA ARG A 315 -2.95 4.50 -28.87
C ARG A 315 -2.76 5.15 -27.51
N ALA A 316 -1.59 4.99 -26.90
CA ALA A 316 -1.27 5.68 -25.65
C ALA A 316 -1.37 7.20 -25.85
N PHE A 317 -0.80 7.71 -26.95
CA PHE A 317 -0.80 9.13 -27.27
C PHE A 317 -2.21 9.68 -27.57
N ALA A 318 -3.05 8.95 -28.30
CA ALA A 318 -4.45 9.29 -28.56
C ALA A 318 -5.27 9.32 -27.26
N THR A 319 -5.05 8.35 -26.38
CA THR A 319 -5.71 8.28 -25.07
C THR A 319 -5.28 9.44 -24.17
N SER A 320 -3.98 9.79 -24.16
CA SER A 320 -3.48 10.99 -23.47
C SER A 320 -4.11 12.29 -24.02
N ALA A 321 -4.31 12.38 -25.34
CA ALA A 321 -5.01 13.51 -25.95
C ALA A 321 -6.49 13.56 -25.52
N ALA A 322 -7.16 12.41 -25.41
CA ALA A 322 -8.53 12.31 -24.92
C ALA A 322 -8.64 12.81 -23.47
N LEU A 323 -7.78 12.33 -22.58
CA LEU A 323 -7.73 12.79 -21.19
C LEU A 323 -7.47 14.30 -21.10
N ALA A 324 -6.52 14.82 -21.86
CA ALA A 324 -6.24 16.25 -21.87
C ALA A 324 -7.44 17.08 -22.37
N MET A 325 -8.20 16.56 -23.34
CA MET A 325 -9.42 17.21 -23.84
C MET A 325 -10.58 17.17 -22.85
N LEU A 326 -10.74 16.09 -22.08
CA LEU A 326 -11.74 16.02 -21.00
C LEU A 326 -11.34 16.93 -19.83
N ALA A 327 -10.06 16.91 -19.44
CA ALA A 327 -9.53 17.75 -18.36
C ALA A 327 -9.63 19.27 -18.62
N THR A 328 -9.76 19.69 -19.89
CA THR A 328 -9.91 21.09 -20.29
C THR A 328 -11.36 21.48 -20.62
N ALA A 329 -12.33 20.58 -20.45
CA ALA A 329 -13.74 20.81 -20.73
C ALA A 329 -14.46 21.58 -19.60
N ASN A 330 -13.87 22.65 -19.06
CA ASN A 330 -14.40 23.37 -17.88
C ASN A 330 -15.80 24.00 -18.07
N HIS A 331 -16.25 24.17 -19.31
CA HIS A 331 -17.56 24.72 -19.65
C HIS A 331 -18.58 23.64 -20.02
N THR A 332 -18.21 22.38 -19.84
CA THR A 332 -19.02 21.19 -20.07
C THR A 332 -18.96 20.35 -18.79
N PRO A 333 -19.98 20.37 -17.92
CA PRO A 333 -19.97 19.56 -16.70
C PRO A 333 -20.03 18.05 -17.01
N GLU A 334 -20.69 17.65 -18.10
CA GLU A 334 -20.88 16.26 -18.52
C GLU A 334 -20.37 15.99 -19.95
N PRO A 335 -19.06 16.09 -20.22
CA PRO A 335 -18.49 15.69 -21.50
C PRO A 335 -18.65 14.18 -21.70
N LEU A 336 -19.09 13.79 -22.88
CA LEU A 336 -19.32 12.39 -23.23
C LEU A 336 -18.13 11.86 -24.03
N ALA A 337 -17.67 10.65 -23.72
CA ALA A 337 -16.61 9.97 -24.46
C ALA A 337 -17.15 8.65 -25.03
N TYR A 338 -16.88 8.43 -26.32
CA TYR A 338 -17.29 7.24 -27.06
C TYR A 338 -16.12 6.65 -27.84
N ARG A 339 -16.24 5.36 -28.18
CA ARG A 339 -15.41 4.69 -29.17
C ARG A 339 -16.30 3.98 -30.21
N PRO A 340 -15.79 3.71 -31.42
CA PRO A 340 -16.44 2.79 -32.35
C PRO A 340 -16.47 1.36 -31.82
N GLU A 341 -17.58 0.65 -32.05
CA GLU A 341 -17.69 -0.81 -31.95
C GLU A 341 -18.51 -1.30 -33.16
N GLY A 342 -17.80 -1.67 -34.24
CA GLY A 342 -18.43 -1.85 -35.55
C GLY A 342 -19.10 -0.56 -36.04
N ASP A 343 -20.42 -0.61 -36.24
CA ASP A 343 -21.24 0.52 -36.72
C ASP A 343 -21.88 1.33 -35.58
N PHE A 344 -21.61 0.96 -34.31
CA PHE A 344 -22.23 1.56 -33.13
C PHE A 344 -21.27 2.41 -32.29
N LEU A 345 -21.82 3.40 -31.58
CA LEU A 345 -21.09 4.19 -30.59
C LEU A 345 -21.19 3.54 -29.21
N LYS A 346 -20.03 3.19 -28.65
CA LYS A 346 -19.94 2.65 -27.29
C LYS A 346 -19.36 3.68 -26.33
N PRO A 347 -20.03 3.99 -25.21
CA PRO A 347 -19.47 4.88 -24.21
C PRO A 347 -18.18 4.29 -23.62
N ILE A 348 -17.21 5.16 -23.34
CA ILE A 348 -15.98 4.81 -22.64
C ILE A 348 -15.85 5.63 -21.36
N ASP A 349 -15.40 5.00 -20.30
CA ASP A 349 -15.04 5.68 -19.06
C ASP A 349 -13.56 6.03 -19.08
N LEU A 350 -13.24 7.32 -19.01
CA LEU A 350 -11.88 7.85 -18.90
C LEU A 350 -11.66 8.59 -17.56
N THR A 351 -12.56 8.38 -16.59
CA THR A 351 -12.53 9.01 -15.26
C THR A 351 -11.95 8.10 -14.19
N SER A 352 -11.90 6.78 -14.44
CA SER A 352 -11.34 5.76 -13.56
C SER A 352 -10.09 5.08 -14.16
N ARG A 353 -9.31 4.42 -13.30
CA ARG A 353 -8.14 3.62 -13.70
C ARG A 353 -8.56 2.40 -14.52
N GLU A 354 -9.63 1.74 -14.08
CA GLU A 354 -10.22 0.56 -14.72
C GLU A 354 -10.79 0.91 -16.09
N GLY A 355 -11.50 2.03 -16.21
CA GLY A 355 -12.02 2.54 -17.48
C GLY A 355 -10.91 2.87 -18.47
N LEU A 356 -9.82 3.51 -17.99
CA LEU A 356 -8.63 3.76 -18.81
C LEU A 356 -7.99 2.46 -19.30
N GLN A 357 -7.87 1.45 -18.43
CA GLN A 357 -7.34 0.14 -18.79
C GLN A 357 -8.24 -0.58 -19.81
N ASP A 358 -9.57 -0.54 -19.63
CA ASP A 358 -10.51 -1.12 -20.60
C ASP A 358 -10.38 -0.42 -21.96
N ALA A 359 -10.38 0.91 -21.99
CA ALA A 359 -10.23 1.69 -23.22
C ALA A 359 -8.93 1.35 -23.96
N LEU A 360 -7.80 1.24 -23.24
CA LEU A 360 -6.52 0.84 -23.83
C LEU A 360 -6.49 -0.62 -24.28
N SER A 361 -7.26 -1.51 -23.63
CA SER A 361 -7.33 -2.92 -24.01
C SER A 361 -8.04 -3.15 -25.34
N LYS A 362 -8.95 -2.25 -25.75
CA LYS A 362 -9.72 -2.40 -26.99
C LYS A 362 -8.92 -1.90 -28.19
N LEU A 363 -8.71 -2.80 -29.15
CA LEU A 363 -8.15 -2.49 -30.45
C LEU A 363 -8.88 -3.34 -31.48
N GLU A 364 -9.51 -2.71 -32.45
CA GLU A 364 -10.30 -3.38 -33.47
C GLU A 364 -9.56 -3.36 -34.82
N PRO A 365 -9.21 -4.52 -35.40
CA PRO A 365 -8.44 -4.58 -36.64
C PRO A 365 -9.09 -3.85 -37.82
N HIS A 366 -10.43 -3.77 -37.81
CA HIS A 366 -11.25 -3.21 -38.88
C HIS A 366 -12.07 -1.99 -38.46
N ALA A 367 -11.86 -1.46 -37.24
CA ALA A 367 -12.61 -0.28 -36.81
C ALA A 367 -12.31 0.91 -37.73
N ARG A 368 -13.40 1.58 -38.14
CA ARG A 368 -13.36 2.77 -38.99
C ARG A 368 -14.17 3.86 -38.29
N PRO A 369 -13.56 5.01 -37.94
CA PRO A 369 -14.29 6.10 -37.28
C PRO A 369 -15.50 6.59 -38.07
N THR A 370 -15.47 6.44 -39.40
CA THR A 370 -16.56 6.87 -40.28
C THR A 370 -17.80 5.98 -40.21
N ALA A 371 -17.67 4.72 -39.79
CA ALA A 371 -18.80 3.78 -39.73
C ALA A 371 -19.87 4.27 -38.74
N VAL A 372 -19.43 4.92 -37.67
CA VAL A 372 -20.30 5.44 -36.60
C VAL A 372 -20.82 6.86 -36.86
N PHE A 373 -20.45 7.53 -37.96
CA PHE A 373 -20.89 8.90 -38.25
C PHE A 373 -22.43 9.06 -38.28
N PRO A 374 -23.21 8.14 -38.87
CA PRO A 374 -24.68 8.24 -38.84
C PRO A 374 -25.24 8.18 -37.42
N GLU A 375 -24.64 7.37 -36.53
CA GLU A 375 -25.04 7.29 -35.13
C GLU A 375 -24.58 8.53 -34.34
N LEU A 376 -23.38 9.04 -34.64
CA LEU A 376 -22.87 10.28 -34.06
C LEU A 376 -23.78 11.46 -34.35
N VAL A 377 -24.35 11.56 -35.56
CA VAL A 377 -25.36 12.58 -35.89
C VAL A 377 -26.61 12.44 -35.01
N LYS A 378 -27.08 11.21 -34.76
CA LYS A 378 -28.25 10.97 -33.90
C LYS A 378 -27.97 11.39 -32.45
N VAL A 379 -26.81 11.01 -31.90
CA VAL A 379 -26.38 11.41 -30.55
C VAL A 379 -26.21 12.92 -30.47
N ALA A 380 -25.52 13.53 -31.44
CA ALA A 380 -25.36 14.98 -31.54
C ALA A 380 -26.69 15.72 -31.50
N LYS A 381 -27.67 15.31 -32.33
CA LYS A 381 -29.01 15.92 -32.38
C LYS A 381 -29.78 15.75 -31.08
N LYS A 382 -29.66 14.60 -30.41
CA LYS A 382 -30.29 14.36 -29.10
C LYS A 382 -29.80 15.34 -28.04
N HIS A 383 -28.52 15.69 -28.09
CA HIS A 383 -27.88 16.61 -27.15
C HIS A 383 -27.86 18.08 -27.62
N GLN A 384 -28.48 18.37 -28.77
CA GLN A 384 -28.63 19.70 -29.34
C GLN A 384 -30.07 20.21 -29.10
N THR A 385 -30.48 20.31 -27.83
CA THR A 385 -31.78 20.87 -27.42
C THR A 385 -31.72 22.40 -27.24
N ALA A 386 -32.86 23.10 -27.26
CA ALA A 386 -32.90 24.57 -27.14
C ALA A 386 -32.24 25.14 -25.86
N ASP A 387 -32.20 24.36 -24.77
CA ASP A 387 -31.52 24.68 -23.50
C ASP A 387 -30.07 24.16 -23.41
N ALA A 388 -29.67 23.23 -24.29
CA ALA A 388 -28.30 22.74 -24.37
C ALA A 388 -27.54 23.66 -25.32
N GLY A 389 -26.51 24.34 -24.84
CA GLY A 389 -25.78 25.31 -25.66
C GLY A 389 -24.97 24.65 -26.78
N GLU A 390 -23.84 25.26 -27.14
CA GLU A 390 -23.13 24.86 -28.36
C GLU A 390 -22.50 23.46 -28.23
N LEU A 391 -22.64 22.67 -29.31
CA LEU A 391 -22.11 21.31 -29.39
C LEU A 391 -20.68 21.29 -29.94
N GLU A 392 -19.77 20.68 -29.21
CA GLU A 392 -18.38 20.45 -29.58
C GLU A 392 -18.14 18.97 -29.87
N LEU A 393 -18.07 18.59 -31.16
CA LEU A 393 -17.76 17.23 -31.59
C LEU A 393 -16.26 17.10 -31.88
N VAL A 394 -15.60 16.16 -31.20
CA VAL A 394 -14.16 15.92 -31.36
C VAL A 394 -13.89 14.46 -31.71
N LEU A 395 -13.21 14.21 -32.83
CA LEU A 395 -12.67 12.90 -33.21
C LEU A 395 -11.17 12.87 -32.92
N ILE A 396 -10.70 11.86 -32.19
CA ILE A 396 -9.28 11.59 -31.96
C ILE A 396 -8.89 10.33 -32.72
N THR A 397 -7.93 10.44 -33.65
CA THR A 397 -7.60 9.36 -34.60
C THR A 397 -6.14 9.39 -35.03
N HIS A 398 -5.66 8.34 -35.72
CA HIS A 398 -4.34 8.39 -36.36
C HIS A 398 -4.33 9.33 -37.57
N GLN A 399 -3.21 10.03 -37.83
CA GLN A 399 -3.07 10.98 -38.94
C GLN A 399 -3.37 10.36 -40.32
N GLU A 400 -2.96 9.11 -40.55
CA GLU A 400 -3.22 8.46 -41.85
C GLU A 400 -4.72 8.25 -42.12
N VAL A 401 -5.57 8.16 -41.08
CA VAL A 401 -7.02 7.94 -41.25
C VAL A 401 -7.68 9.11 -41.97
N ILE A 402 -7.26 10.34 -41.70
CA ILE A 402 -7.80 11.52 -42.39
C ILE A 402 -7.33 11.63 -43.84
N GLU A 403 -6.28 10.89 -44.21
CA GLU A 403 -5.74 10.86 -45.56
C GLU A 403 -6.47 9.85 -46.45
N ASP A 404 -7.16 8.86 -45.85
CA ASP A 404 -7.91 7.84 -46.58
C ASP A 404 -9.04 8.43 -47.43
N HIS A 405 -9.21 7.86 -48.63
CA HIS A 405 -10.31 8.23 -49.51
C HIS A 405 -11.68 7.99 -48.87
N HIS A 406 -11.83 6.89 -48.12
CA HIS A 406 -13.07 6.54 -47.42
C HIS A 406 -13.47 7.62 -46.40
N PHE A 407 -12.51 8.14 -45.64
CA PHE A 407 -12.77 9.19 -44.67
C PHE A 407 -13.27 10.47 -45.35
N ARG A 408 -12.61 10.88 -46.44
CA ARG A 408 -12.99 12.06 -47.23
C ARG A 408 -14.37 11.92 -47.87
N GLN A 409 -14.74 10.73 -48.35
CA GLN A 409 -16.07 10.50 -48.92
C GLN A 409 -17.19 10.64 -47.89
N HIS A 410 -16.99 10.15 -46.66
CA HIS A 410 -18.04 10.10 -45.65
C HIS A 410 -18.12 11.36 -44.78
N ILE A 411 -17.01 12.09 -44.60
CA ILE A 411 -16.99 13.30 -43.77
C ILE A 411 -17.87 14.41 -44.37
N ASP A 412 -17.96 14.54 -45.69
CA ASP A 412 -18.77 15.57 -46.35
C ASP A 412 -20.27 15.47 -45.98
N HIS A 413 -20.78 14.25 -45.75
CA HIS A 413 -22.16 14.06 -45.31
C HIS A 413 -22.37 14.57 -43.87
N LEU A 414 -21.42 14.29 -42.98
CA LEU A 414 -21.43 14.76 -41.59
C LEU A 414 -21.36 16.29 -41.51
N LEU A 415 -20.51 16.91 -42.34
CA LEU A 415 -20.24 18.35 -42.31
C LEU A 415 -21.37 19.22 -42.85
N LYS A 416 -22.39 18.65 -43.50
CA LYS A 416 -23.61 19.37 -43.89
C LYS A 416 -24.40 19.86 -42.67
N GLU A 417 -24.34 19.11 -41.58
CA GLU A 417 -25.15 19.37 -40.38
C GLU A 417 -24.31 19.78 -39.17
N LEU A 418 -23.04 19.36 -39.10
CA LEU A 418 -22.22 19.47 -37.90
C LEU A 418 -20.82 20.04 -38.19
N THR A 419 -20.22 20.68 -37.19
CA THR A 419 -18.79 21.03 -37.20
C THR A 419 -18.02 19.95 -36.45
N LEU A 420 -16.96 19.41 -37.06
CA LEU A 420 -16.14 18.35 -36.46
C LEU A 420 -14.72 18.85 -36.21
N TYR A 421 -14.26 18.76 -34.96
CA TYR A 421 -12.85 18.90 -34.62
C TYR A 421 -12.17 17.54 -34.74
N VAL A 422 -11.04 17.46 -35.42
CA VAL A 422 -10.26 16.23 -35.59
C VAL A 422 -8.88 16.44 -35.01
N ALA A 423 -8.57 15.68 -33.97
CA ALA A 423 -7.28 15.58 -33.34
C ALA A 423 -6.54 14.35 -33.89
N THR A 424 -5.46 14.57 -34.62
CA THR A 424 -4.65 13.50 -35.17
C THR A 424 -3.37 13.30 -34.39
N VAL A 425 -3.00 12.03 -34.16
CA VAL A 425 -1.71 11.63 -33.59
C VAL A 425 -0.93 10.73 -34.53
N ASN A 426 0.40 10.66 -34.35
CA ASN A 426 1.24 9.68 -35.06
C ASN A 426 2.37 9.14 -34.17
N ARG A 427 3.08 8.13 -34.68
CA ARG A 427 4.21 7.48 -33.98
C ARG A 427 5.42 8.39 -33.73
N LYS A 428 5.54 9.50 -34.47
CA LYS A 428 6.62 10.48 -34.32
C LYS A 428 6.33 11.54 -33.24
N GLY A 429 5.23 11.36 -32.49
CA GLY A 429 4.80 12.28 -31.46
C GLY A 429 4.17 13.57 -31.99
N GLU A 430 3.77 13.60 -33.25
CA GLU A 430 3.12 14.79 -33.83
C GLU A 430 1.62 14.74 -33.54
N PHE A 431 1.12 15.83 -32.95
CA PHE A 431 -0.28 16.09 -32.69
C PHE A 431 -0.75 17.24 -33.57
N GLN A 432 -1.92 17.11 -34.19
CA GLN A 432 -2.57 18.20 -34.91
C GLN A 432 -4.04 18.28 -34.56
N LEU A 433 -4.56 19.49 -34.39
CA LEU A 433 -5.97 19.76 -34.20
C LEU A 433 -6.48 20.55 -35.39
N VAL A 434 -7.47 20.01 -36.09
CA VAL A 434 -8.06 20.59 -37.31
C VAL A 434 -9.56 20.68 -37.15
N VAL A 435 -10.16 21.83 -37.48
CA VAL A 435 -11.62 21.95 -37.57
C VAL A 435 -12.06 21.72 -39.00
N TYR A 436 -13.05 20.85 -39.17
CA TYR A 436 -13.75 20.57 -40.41
C TYR A 436 -15.15 21.20 -40.36
N ARG A 437 -15.52 21.91 -41.42
CA ARG A 437 -16.82 22.58 -41.62
C ARG A 437 -17.27 22.36 -43.07
N ALA A 438 -18.54 22.62 -43.36
CA ALA A 438 -19.05 22.63 -44.74
C ALA A 438 -18.19 23.50 -45.69
N GLY A 439 -17.64 24.61 -45.20
CA GLY A 439 -16.77 25.53 -45.95
C GLY A 439 -15.30 25.10 -46.07
N GLY A 440 -14.93 23.90 -45.61
CA GLY A 440 -13.58 23.36 -45.66
C GLY A 440 -12.95 23.12 -44.29
N ARG A 441 -11.63 22.91 -44.27
CA ARG A 441 -10.87 22.57 -43.06
C ARG A 441 -9.83 23.64 -42.70
N LYS A 442 -9.68 23.92 -41.42
CA LYS A 442 -8.67 24.85 -40.88
C LYS A 442 -7.88 24.18 -39.77
N ARG A 443 -6.55 24.18 -39.89
CA ARG A 443 -5.67 23.72 -38.80
C ARG A 443 -5.68 24.76 -37.68
N ILE A 444 -5.96 24.31 -36.46
CA ILE A 444 -6.06 25.15 -35.26
C ILE A 444 -4.74 25.14 -34.50
N ARG A 445 -4.23 23.95 -34.19
CA ARG A 445 -3.02 23.76 -33.38
C ARG A 445 -2.18 22.59 -33.87
N THR A 446 -0.91 22.62 -33.52
CA THR A 446 0.05 21.54 -33.71
C THR A 446 0.96 21.46 -32.49
N ALA A 447 1.32 20.26 -32.09
CA ALA A 447 2.34 20.01 -31.08
C ALA A 447 3.22 18.83 -31.51
N LYS A 448 4.44 18.78 -30.99
CA LYS A 448 5.35 17.65 -31.20
C LYS A 448 5.93 17.24 -29.85
N LEU A 449 5.66 15.99 -29.46
CA LEU A 449 6.16 15.39 -28.24
C LEU A 449 7.32 14.44 -28.58
N ASP A 450 8.32 14.41 -27.70
CA ASP A 450 9.40 13.44 -27.76
C ASP A 450 8.96 12.18 -27.00
N LEU A 451 8.24 11.29 -27.69
CA LEU A 451 7.63 10.10 -27.08
C LEU A 451 8.70 9.15 -26.51
N GLU A 452 9.84 9.00 -27.18
CA GLU A 452 10.93 8.12 -26.74
C GLU A 452 11.53 8.62 -25.42
N ARG A 453 11.79 9.93 -25.31
CA ARG A 453 12.28 10.52 -24.06
C ARG A 453 11.27 10.41 -22.91
N LEU A 454 9.98 10.45 -23.22
CA LEU A 454 8.92 10.38 -22.21
C LEU A 454 8.69 8.97 -21.67
N MET A 455 9.01 7.94 -22.45
CA MET A 455 8.84 6.53 -22.06
C MET A 455 10.14 5.83 -21.65
N GLN A 456 11.28 6.53 -21.69
CA GLN A 456 12.51 6.00 -21.12
C GLN A 456 12.44 6.06 -19.59
N PRO A 457 12.80 4.97 -18.87
CA PRO A 457 12.99 5.05 -17.43
C PRO A 457 14.05 6.11 -17.18
N LYS A 458 13.63 7.20 -16.53
CA LYS A 458 14.52 8.32 -16.27
C LYS A 458 15.59 7.78 -15.31
N PRO A 459 16.90 7.87 -15.65
CA PRO A 459 17.93 7.46 -14.71
C PRO A 459 17.73 8.23 -13.41
N GLU A 460 17.70 7.51 -12.29
CA GLU A 460 17.63 8.16 -10.98
C GLU A 460 18.78 9.16 -10.92
N LYS A 461 18.46 10.42 -10.62
CA LYS A 461 19.53 11.41 -10.42
C LYS A 461 20.39 10.90 -9.27
N ALA A 462 21.70 10.76 -9.52
CA ALA A 462 22.63 10.34 -8.50
C ALA A 462 22.42 11.17 -7.23
N PRO A 463 22.27 10.54 -6.05
CA PRO A 463 21.98 11.24 -4.82
C PRO A 463 23.06 12.29 -4.54
N GLN A 464 22.63 13.42 -3.97
CA GLN A 464 23.55 14.47 -3.54
C GLN A 464 24.37 13.96 -2.37
N ARG A 465 25.68 14.23 -2.38
CA ARG A 465 26.55 13.86 -1.27
C ARG A 465 26.21 14.73 -0.06
N LEU A 466 26.10 14.13 1.13
CA LEU A 466 25.96 14.86 2.39
C LEU A 466 27.21 15.74 2.63
N ASP A 467 26.97 16.99 3.02
CA ASP A 467 27.91 18.10 3.26
C ASP A 467 29.41 17.78 3.19
N ASP A 468 30.03 18.30 2.13
CA ASP A 468 31.48 18.25 1.89
C ASP A 468 32.18 19.33 2.71
N THR A 469 32.36 19.08 4.02
CA THR A 469 33.22 19.92 4.89
C THR A 469 34.71 19.90 4.48
N GLY A 470 35.04 19.27 3.35
CA GLY A 470 36.32 19.35 2.65
C GLY A 470 37.40 18.39 3.12
N LYS A 471 37.20 17.67 4.24
CA LYS A 471 38.21 16.74 4.80
C LYS A 471 37.97 15.27 4.49
N ILE A 472 36.71 14.83 4.35
CA ILE A 472 36.35 13.42 4.14
C ILE A 472 35.24 13.35 3.09
N ARG A 473 35.48 12.54 2.06
CA ARG A 473 34.53 12.29 0.96
C ARG A 473 33.62 11.11 1.32
N TYR A 474 32.38 11.38 1.74
CA TYR A 474 31.41 10.33 2.08
C TYR A 474 30.69 9.74 0.83
N PRO A 475 30.26 8.46 0.87
CA PRO A 475 29.46 7.82 -0.17
C PRO A 475 28.19 8.59 -0.53
N ARG A 476 27.89 8.74 -1.82
CA ARG A 476 26.65 9.38 -2.30
C ARG A 476 25.38 8.66 -1.84
N ILE A 477 25.43 7.35 -1.64
CA ILE A 477 24.29 6.53 -1.23
C ILE A 477 23.66 6.99 0.10
N PHE A 478 24.41 7.69 0.96
CA PHE A 478 23.87 8.28 2.20
C PHE A 478 22.95 9.48 1.96
N GLY A 479 22.95 10.07 0.75
CA GLY A 479 22.05 11.13 0.36
C GLY A 479 20.68 10.66 -0.14
N SER A 480 20.47 9.34 -0.27
CA SER A 480 19.19 8.76 -0.69
C SER A 480 18.26 8.57 0.49
N GLU A 481 17.02 9.02 0.36
CA GLU A 481 15.90 8.74 1.27
C GLU A 481 14.67 8.34 0.43
N PRO A 482 14.08 7.15 0.62
CA PRO A 482 14.54 6.08 1.51
C PRO A 482 15.90 5.50 1.11
N PHE A 483 16.60 4.85 2.06
CA PHE A 483 17.88 4.21 1.79
C PHE A 483 17.67 3.05 0.80
N PRO A 484 18.46 2.97 -0.28
CA PRO A 484 18.08 2.16 -1.44
C PRO A 484 18.48 0.69 -1.33
N LEU A 485 19.08 0.24 -0.22
CA LEU A 485 19.32 -1.18 0.04
C LEU A 485 18.61 -1.59 1.32
N CYS A 486 17.97 -2.75 1.29
CA CYS A 486 17.46 -3.37 2.50
C CYS A 486 18.61 -3.89 3.36
N LEU A 487 18.47 -3.76 4.68
CA LEU A 487 19.52 -4.01 5.66
C LEU A 487 19.26 -5.30 6.46
N PRO A 488 20.30 -6.07 6.80
CA PRO A 488 20.19 -7.25 7.65
C PRO A 488 20.13 -6.83 9.14
N THR A 489 19.14 -6.04 9.53
CA THR A 489 19.11 -5.44 10.88
C THR A 489 18.54 -6.42 11.91
N SER A 490 19.28 -6.68 12.98
CA SER A 490 18.75 -7.24 14.23
C SER A 490 18.15 -6.10 15.06
N CYS A 491 16.84 -6.12 15.30
CA CYS A 491 16.14 -4.97 15.84
C CYS A 491 16.43 -4.73 17.33
N SER A 492 16.78 -3.50 17.68
CA SER A 492 16.49 -2.93 19.01
C SER A 492 15.52 -1.76 18.87
N ALA A 493 14.24 -2.10 18.72
CA ALA A 493 13.18 -1.12 18.56
C ALA A 493 12.99 -0.33 19.87
N VAL A 494 12.96 1.00 19.76
CA VAL A 494 12.52 1.90 20.83
C VAL A 494 11.01 2.08 20.78
N ARG A 495 10.45 2.10 19.57
CA ARG A 495 9.01 2.12 19.30
C ARG A 495 8.73 1.35 18.02
N SER A 496 7.56 0.75 17.93
CA SER A 496 7.11 0.03 16.73
C SER A 496 5.60 0.21 16.53
N SER A 497 5.16 0.09 15.28
CA SER A 497 3.76 0.06 14.87
C SER A 497 3.65 -0.99 13.77
N TRP A 498 2.69 -1.90 13.92
CA TRP A 498 2.49 -3.03 13.02
C TRP A 498 1.27 -2.80 12.15
N LEU A 499 1.36 -3.24 10.89
CA LEU A 499 0.24 -3.28 9.96
C LEU A 499 0.04 -4.73 9.49
N PRO A 500 -1.06 -5.39 9.92
CA PRO A 500 -1.32 -6.78 9.56
C PRO A 500 -1.31 -7.02 8.05
N GLY A 501 -0.59 -8.05 7.59
CA GLY A 501 -0.51 -8.42 6.18
C GLY A 501 0.48 -7.58 5.36
N GLU A 502 1.08 -6.55 5.94
CA GLU A 502 2.01 -5.66 5.24
C GLU A 502 3.41 -5.66 5.86
N GLY A 503 3.52 -5.40 7.17
CA GLY A 503 4.83 -5.33 7.81
C GLY A 503 4.88 -4.57 9.13
N LEU A 504 6.10 -4.35 9.60
CA LEU A 504 6.44 -3.68 10.86
C LEU A 504 7.22 -2.40 10.59
N LEU A 505 6.68 -1.28 11.03
CA LEU A 505 7.41 -0.01 11.14
C LEU A 505 8.04 0.09 12.52
N PHE A 506 9.34 0.38 12.62
CA PHE A 506 10.00 0.55 13.91
C PHE A 506 11.09 1.61 13.88
N ALA A 507 11.27 2.27 15.01
CA ALA A 507 12.33 3.24 15.23
C ALA A 507 13.44 2.62 16.08
N THR A 508 14.69 2.72 15.63
CA THR A 508 15.85 2.17 16.34
C THR A 508 16.36 3.11 17.44
N ARG A 509 17.16 2.58 18.38
CA ARG A 509 17.90 3.41 19.36
C ARG A 509 18.84 4.43 18.71
N ARG A 510 19.27 4.18 17.48
CA ARG A 510 20.09 5.10 16.68
C ARG A 510 19.27 6.17 15.98
N ARG A 511 17.96 6.22 16.19
CA ARG A 511 17.03 7.16 15.56
C ARG A 511 17.01 7.00 14.04
N GLN A 512 16.86 5.76 13.62
CA GLN A 512 16.54 5.40 12.23
C GLN A 512 15.11 4.88 12.21
N LEU A 513 14.32 5.31 11.24
CA LEU A 513 13.02 4.72 10.97
C LEU A 513 13.20 3.59 9.96
N MET A 514 12.72 2.42 10.31
CA MET A 514 12.92 1.19 9.58
C MET A 514 11.57 0.57 9.25
N TRP A 515 11.46 0.04 8.03
CA TRP A 515 10.32 -0.73 7.56
C TRP A 515 10.76 -2.17 7.31
N ALA A 516 10.04 -3.14 7.86
CA ALA A 516 10.25 -4.55 7.63
C ALA A 516 8.98 -5.17 7.05
N GLU A 517 9.04 -5.58 5.79
CA GLU A 517 7.92 -6.26 5.14
C GLU A 517 7.72 -7.68 5.70
N GLU A 518 6.47 -8.12 5.74
CA GLU A 518 6.11 -9.47 6.17
C GLU A 518 6.67 -10.57 5.22
N ASN A 519 6.96 -10.20 3.97
CA ASN A 519 7.45 -11.07 2.89
C ASN A 519 8.90 -11.58 3.06
N GLY A 520 9.57 -11.26 4.19
CA GLY A 520 10.88 -11.81 4.53
C GLY A 520 12.08 -11.14 3.85
N TYR A 521 11.91 -9.93 3.32
CA TYR A 521 13.03 -9.09 2.87
C TYR A 521 13.86 -8.57 4.05
N GLY A 522 15.01 -7.97 3.73
CA GLY A 522 15.74 -7.16 4.70
C GLY A 522 14.94 -5.92 5.11
N THR A 523 15.37 -5.25 6.16
CA THR A 523 14.69 -4.05 6.67
C THR A 523 15.08 -2.83 5.86
N GLN A 524 14.15 -2.12 5.24
CA GLN A 524 14.40 -0.87 4.55
C GLN A 524 14.55 0.27 5.57
N GLU A 525 15.61 1.07 5.46
CA GLU A 525 15.73 2.30 6.23
C GLU A 525 14.98 3.43 5.49
N ILE A 526 13.87 3.88 6.06
CA ILE A 526 13.04 4.95 5.49
C ILE A 526 13.75 6.29 5.63
N THR A 527 14.31 6.55 6.80
CA THR A 527 15.12 7.75 7.05
C THR A 527 16.01 7.57 8.29
N ALA A 528 17.25 8.08 8.20
CA ALA A 528 18.17 8.19 9.33
C ALA A 528 18.04 9.55 10.08
N ARG A 529 17.18 10.43 9.58
CA ARG A 529 17.03 11.82 10.04
C ARG A 529 15.96 11.98 11.11
N LEU A 530 15.61 10.91 11.84
CA LEU A 530 14.71 11.07 12.98
C LEU A 530 15.31 12.09 13.97
N PRO A 531 14.52 13.08 14.41
CA PRO A 531 15.02 14.14 15.27
C PRO A 531 15.44 13.66 16.66
N ARG A 532 16.07 14.55 17.43
CA ARG A 532 16.58 14.21 18.75
C ARG A 532 15.44 14.23 19.78
N GLY A 533 15.21 13.12 20.48
CA GLY A 533 14.25 13.07 21.58
C GLY A 533 13.73 11.65 21.86
N PRO A 534 13.06 11.43 23.00
CA PRO A 534 12.30 10.21 23.23
C PRO A 534 11.07 10.17 22.32
N ILE A 535 10.81 8.96 21.83
CA ILE A 535 9.66 8.64 21.01
C ILE A 535 8.44 8.44 21.92
N THR A 536 7.46 9.33 21.86
CA THR A 536 6.31 9.26 22.78
C THR A 536 5.18 8.39 22.21
N TRP A 537 4.92 8.46 20.91
CA TRP A 537 3.83 7.75 20.25
C TRP A 537 4.14 7.53 18.75
N MET A 538 3.71 6.42 18.18
CA MET A 538 3.89 6.13 16.75
C MET A 538 2.75 5.24 16.26
N ARG A 539 2.15 5.59 15.12
CA ARG A 539 1.12 4.78 14.49
C ARG A 539 1.24 4.83 12.97
N LEU A 540 1.22 3.65 12.35
CA LEU A 540 1.07 3.49 10.93
C LEU A 540 -0.42 3.45 10.58
N ASN A 541 -0.83 4.17 9.54
CA ASN A 541 -2.19 4.03 9.00
C ASN A 541 -2.24 3.03 7.84
N ARG A 542 -3.45 2.59 7.47
CA ARG A 542 -3.67 1.66 6.35
C ARG A 542 -3.29 2.22 4.98
N GLN A 543 -3.08 3.53 4.85
CA GLN A 543 -2.63 4.17 3.60
C GLN A 543 -1.10 4.25 3.50
N ARG A 544 -0.35 3.53 4.36
CA ARG A 544 1.12 3.61 4.46
C ARG A 544 1.67 5.01 4.77
N GLN A 545 0.85 5.93 5.28
CA GLN A 545 1.35 7.15 5.89
C GLN A 545 1.71 6.84 7.35
N ALA A 546 3.00 6.88 7.66
CA ALA A 546 3.45 6.74 9.03
C ALA A 546 3.24 8.05 9.78
N THR A 547 2.45 8.01 10.86
CA THR A 547 2.29 9.15 11.77
C THR A 547 3.15 8.91 13.00
N TYR A 548 4.14 9.76 13.20
CA TYR A 548 5.12 9.63 14.27
C TYR A 548 5.07 10.87 15.19
N VAL A 549 4.90 10.67 16.49
CA VAL A 549 4.82 11.77 17.45
C VAL A 549 5.90 11.61 18.51
N GLY A 550 6.88 12.51 18.54
CA GLY A 550 7.86 12.54 19.61
C GLY A 550 8.09 13.94 20.14
N GLY A 551 7.81 14.12 21.42
CA GLY A 551 8.30 15.28 22.17
C GLY A 551 9.54 14.92 22.96
N TYR A 552 10.64 15.64 22.71
CA TYR A 552 11.61 15.93 23.77
C TYR A 552 11.08 17.11 24.58
N ILE A 553 10.87 16.89 25.88
CA ILE A 553 10.67 18.00 26.82
C ILE A 553 12.08 18.54 27.13
N ASP A 554 12.57 19.49 26.33
CA ASP A 554 13.64 20.38 26.79
C ASP A 554 13.07 21.35 27.84
N ARG A 555 13.92 22.16 28.46
CA ARG A 555 13.60 23.33 29.29
C ARG A 555 12.57 24.29 28.66
N SER A 556 12.27 24.18 27.35
CA SER A 556 11.22 24.90 26.61
C SER A 556 9.87 24.17 26.52
N SER A 557 9.75 22.91 26.93
CA SER A 557 8.57 22.03 26.99
C SER A 557 7.67 21.90 25.74
N GLN A 558 8.15 22.17 24.53
CA GLN A 558 7.37 21.97 23.30
C GLN A 558 7.43 20.53 22.78
N LEU A 559 6.34 20.05 22.18
CA LEU A 559 6.29 18.73 21.53
C LEU A 559 6.40 18.89 20.01
N GLU A 560 7.14 17.98 19.38
CA GLU A 560 7.28 17.94 17.92
C GLU A 560 6.47 16.77 17.34
N VAL A 561 5.75 17.06 16.26
CA VAL A 561 4.94 16.11 15.51
C VAL A 561 5.59 15.91 14.15
N TRP A 562 5.77 14.65 13.74
CA TRP A 562 6.40 14.32 12.47
C TRP A 562 5.52 13.39 11.65
N LEU A 563 5.04 13.87 10.50
CA LEU A 563 4.35 13.03 9.53
C LEU A 563 5.38 12.49 8.55
N ILE A 564 5.47 11.16 8.43
CA ILE A 564 6.46 10.50 7.61
C ILE A 564 5.76 9.72 6.52
N ASP A 565 6.04 10.12 5.29
CA ASP A 565 5.62 9.40 4.10
C ASP A 565 6.55 8.19 3.89
N LEU A 566 6.01 6.96 4.00
CA LEU A 566 6.82 5.74 3.85
C LEU A 566 7.29 5.51 2.41
N GLU A 567 6.53 5.99 1.42
CA GLU A 567 6.84 5.77 0.01
C GLU A 567 8.02 6.65 -0.43
N TYR A 568 8.02 7.90 0.02
CA TYR A 568 9.02 8.89 -0.39
C TYR A 568 10.05 9.25 0.69
N GLY A 569 9.96 8.66 1.88
CA GLY A 569 10.81 8.99 3.04
C GLY A 569 10.69 10.44 3.51
N ARG A 570 9.64 11.16 3.08
CA ARG A 570 9.48 12.61 3.37
C ARG A 570 8.99 12.82 4.78
N ILE A 571 9.73 13.63 5.53
CA ILE A 571 9.34 14.05 6.88
C ILE A 571 8.74 15.45 6.80
N ARG A 572 7.51 15.62 7.31
CA ARG A 572 6.93 16.92 7.60
C ARG A 572 6.94 17.13 9.10
N GLN A 573 7.50 18.25 9.54
CA GLN A 573 7.63 18.61 10.94
C GLN A 573 6.63 19.71 11.30
N TYR A 574 5.99 19.53 12.45
CA TYR A 574 5.09 20.49 13.05
C TYR A 574 5.44 20.66 14.52
N THR A 575 5.44 21.91 14.98
CA THR A 575 5.70 22.24 16.39
C THR A 575 4.39 22.57 17.06
N THR A 576 4.12 21.98 18.23
CA THR A 576 2.92 22.32 19.02
C THR A 576 3.03 23.75 19.54
N GLU A 577 1.92 24.48 19.58
CA GLU A 577 1.89 25.84 20.11
C GLU A 577 2.08 25.88 21.64
N ASN A 578 1.87 24.76 22.35
CA ASN A 578 1.98 24.70 23.81
C ASN A 578 3.26 24.11 24.39
N ILE A 579 3.46 24.47 25.66
CA ILE A 579 4.46 23.97 26.60
C ILE A 579 3.78 22.90 27.47
N GLY A 580 4.09 21.60 27.27
CA GLY A 580 3.59 20.51 28.12
C GLY A 580 3.45 19.15 27.43
N ARG A 581 3.35 18.07 28.22
CA ARG A 581 3.11 16.70 27.72
C ARG A 581 1.60 16.48 27.52
N PRO A 582 1.15 15.99 26.36
CA PRO A 582 -0.26 15.65 26.16
C PRO A 582 -0.67 14.51 27.10
N VAL A 583 -1.91 14.59 27.58
CA VAL A 583 -2.56 13.59 28.44
C VAL A 583 -2.92 12.34 27.62
N SER A 584 -3.41 12.54 26.39
CA SER A 584 -3.65 11.46 25.43
C SER A 584 -3.36 11.90 23.99
N ILE A 585 -2.99 10.93 23.15
CA ILE A 585 -2.71 11.11 21.73
C ILE A 585 -3.48 10.03 20.98
N TRP A 586 -4.18 10.41 19.90
CA TRP A 586 -4.84 9.47 19.01
C TRP A 586 -4.88 9.99 17.58
N GLN A 587 -5.24 9.13 16.65
CA GLN A 587 -5.29 9.43 15.22
C GLN A 587 -6.64 8.99 14.66
N SER A 588 -7.29 9.87 13.89
CA SER A 588 -8.41 9.55 13.00
C SER A 588 -7.92 9.33 11.56
N SER A 589 -8.84 9.07 10.64
CA SER A 589 -8.52 8.94 9.20
C SER A 589 -7.90 10.21 8.60
N THR A 590 -8.16 11.38 9.20
CA THR A 590 -7.80 12.69 8.64
C THR A 590 -6.95 13.54 9.57
N HIS A 591 -6.97 13.28 10.88
CA HIS A 591 -6.31 14.11 11.88
C HIS A 591 -5.50 13.29 12.88
N LEU A 592 -4.38 13.84 13.34
CA LEU A 592 -3.70 13.45 14.57
C LEU A 592 -4.10 14.42 15.67
N CYS A 593 -4.53 13.91 16.81
CA CYS A 593 -5.11 14.70 17.90
C CYS A 593 -4.28 14.55 19.18
N LEU A 594 -3.96 15.68 19.82
CA LEU A 594 -3.22 15.78 21.07
C LEU A 594 -4.09 16.48 22.10
N ARG A 595 -4.48 15.76 23.15
CA ARG A 595 -5.24 16.33 24.25
C ARG A 595 -4.33 16.76 25.38
N TYR A 596 -4.52 17.98 25.83
CA TYR A 596 -3.96 18.55 27.06
C TYR A 596 -5.06 18.65 28.12
N LEU A 597 -4.71 19.05 29.35
CA LEU A 597 -5.69 19.21 30.43
C LEU A 597 -6.79 20.22 30.08
N GLU A 598 -6.45 21.33 29.43
CA GLU A 598 -7.37 22.45 29.19
C GLU A 598 -7.71 22.69 27.72
N LYS A 599 -7.13 21.90 26.80
CA LYS A 599 -7.28 22.10 25.35
C LYS A 599 -6.98 20.84 24.54
N ILE A 600 -7.37 20.86 23.28
CA ILE A 600 -7.02 19.82 22.31
C ILE A 600 -6.43 20.47 21.06
N GLU A 601 -5.36 19.90 20.53
CA GLU A 601 -4.74 20.29 19.26
C GLU A 601 -4.97 19.17 18.22
N ALA A 602 -5.30 19.53 16.98
CA ALA A 602 -5.39 18.57 15.87
C ALA A 602 -4.54 19.00 14.67
N PHE A 603 -3.91 18.01 14.05
CA PHE A 603 -3.02 18.15 12.91
C PHE A 603 -3.59 17.34 11.75
N ARG A 604 -3.89 17.97 10.61
CA ARG A 604 -4.35 17.25 9.42
C ARG A 604 -3.22 16.41 8.85
N LEU A 605 -3.52 15.14 8.54
CA LEU A 605 -2.55 14.18 7.99
C LEU A 605 -2.15 14.50 6.54
N ASP A 606 -3.01 15.19 5.78
CA ASP A 606 -2.73 15.65 4.42
C ASP A 606 -1.74 16.84 4.36
N GLY A 607 -1.42 17.43 5.51
CA GLY A 607 -0.51 18.56 5.67
C GLY A 607 -1.07 19.93 5.27
N SER A 608 -2.38 20.05 5.06
CA SER A 608 -3.07 21.34 4.97
C SER A 608 -3.20 21.98 6.37
N GLN A 609 -3.44 23.30 6.41
CA GLN A 609 -3.33 24.18 7.59
C GLN A 609 -3.66 23.53 8.94
N HIS A 610 -2.76 23.75 9.92
CA HIS A 610 -3.05 23.59 11.34
C HIS A 610 -4.27 24.42 11.72
N LYS A 611 -5.31 23.77 12.22
CA LYS A 611 -6.38 24.47 12.94
C LYS A 611 -6.31 24.06 14.40
N VAL A 612 -5.78 24.95 15.22
CA VAL A 612 -5.96 24.90 16.67
C VAL A 612 -7.40 25.34 16.95
N HIS A 613 -8.25 24.45 17.44
CA HIS A 613 -9.60 24.81 17.86
C HIS A 613 -9.93 24.39 19.29
N ALA A 614 -10.29 25.44 20.05
CA ALA A 614 -11.06 25.54 21.29
C ALA A 614 -10.46 25.00 22.60
N ILE A 615 -10.08 25.96 23.46
CA ILE A 615 -10.17 25.86 24.91
C ILE A 615 -11.67 25.74 25.24
N SER A 616 -12.16 24.54 25.55
CA SER A 616 -13.52 24.39 26.05
C SER A 616 -13.50 24.39 27.58
N ARG A 617 -14.27 25.30 28.20
CA ARG A 617 -14.57 25.29 29.64
C ARG A 617 -15.27 24.00 30.09
N GLU A 618 -15.76 23.17 29.17
CA GLU A 618 -16.34 21.86 29.46
C GLU A 618 -15.29 20.77 29.68
N VAL A 619 -14.01 21.04 29.43
CA VAL A 619 -12.86 20.15 29.71
C VAL A 619 -12.31 20.39 31.13
N GLY A 620 -13.19 20.75 32.08
CA GLY A 620 -12.82 21.10 33.46
C GLY A 620 -12.14 19.99 34.28
N PRO A 621 -11.56 20.30 35.45
CA PRO A 621 -10.60 19.48 36.19
C PRO A 621 -11.16 18.23 36.90
N ALA A 622 -12.43 17.87 36.66
CA ALA A 622 -13.11 16.76 37.34
C ALA A 622 -13.35 15.60 36.36
N PHE A 623 -12.29 14.86 36.03
CA PHE A 623 -12.36 13.63 35.24
C PHE A 623 -11.72 12.47 36.01
N ASP A 624 -12.51 11.45 36.33
CA ASP A 624 -12.05 10.31 37.11
C ASP A 624 -11.19 9.34 36.27
N ASN A 625 -9.89 9.34 36.53
CA ASN A 625 -8.89 8.25 36.53
C ASN A 625 -8.81 7.13 35.44
N LEU A 626 -9.66 7.04 34.41
CA LEU A 626 -9.56 5.97 33.37
C LEU A 626 -9.59 6.54 31.93
N TRP A 627 -8.49 6.36 31.18
CA TRP A 627 -8.21 7.10 29.94
C TRP A 627 -7.52 6.21 28.89
N SER A 628 -8.01 6.19 27.65
CA SER A 628 -7.26 5.66 26.49
C SER A 628 -7.72 6.30 25.18
N GLY A 629 -6.75 6.74 24.36
CA GLY A 629 -6.99 7.37 23.06
C GLY A 629 -7.95 8.58 23.13
N ARG A 630 -9.07 8.47 22.43
CA ARG A 630 -10.14 9.49 22.38
C ARG A 630 -11.22 9.34 23.44
N PHE A 631 -11.18 8.28 24.26
CA PHE A 631 -12.22 7.93 25.21
C PHE A 631 -11.88 8.36 26.64
N PHE A 632 -12.91 8.77 27.38
CA PHE A 632 -12.77 9.20 28.78
C PHE A 632 -14.09 9.02 29.53
N ASN A 633 -14.01 8.80 30.85
CA ASN A 633 -15.17 8.71 31.72
C ASN A 633 -15.48 10.07 32.37
N ARG A 634 -16.76 10.44 32.42
CA ARG A 634 -17.26 11.63 33.10
C ARG A 634 -18.54 11.28 33.85
N TYR A 635 -18.56 11.48 35.17
CA TYR A 635 -19.73 11.24 36.03
C TYR A 635 -20.35 9.83 35.86
N GLY A 636 -19.52 8.79 35.67
CA GLY A 636 -19.98 7.41 35.49
C GLY A 636 -20.49 7.07 34.09
N SER A 637 -20.40 8.00 33.13
CA SER A 637 -20.72 7.78 31.72
C SER A 637 -19.45 7.87 30.85
N TRP A 638 -19.37 7.03 29.83
CA TRP A 638 -18.25 7.05 28.89
C TRP A 638 -18.51 8.00 27.74
N HIS A 639 -17.46 8.70 27.32
CA HIS A 639 -17.50 9.70 26.26
C HIS A 639 -16.35 9.51 25.28
N ALA A 640 -16.53 9.94 24.04
CA ALA A 640 -15.56 9.91 22.97
C ALA A 640 -15.42 11.29 22.32
N LEU A 641 -14.19 11.64 21.93
CA LEU A 641 -13.89 12.84 21.14
C LEU A 641 -13.75 12.47 19.66
N ARG A 642 -14.56 13.07 18.80
CA ARG A 642 -14.47 12.90 17.35
C ARG A 642 -14.04 14.21 16.67
N VAL A 643 -13.25 14.09 15.61
CA VAL A 643 -12.87 15.21 14.74
C VAL A 643 -13.33 14.92 13.33
N ASP A 644 -14.10 15.83 12.75
CA ASP A 644 -14.47 15.83 11.34
C ASP A 644 -14.03 17.13 10.64
N SER A 645 -14.45 17.34 9.39
CA SER A 645 -14.15 18.55 8.61
C SER A 645 -14.81 19.82 9.16
N GLU A 646 -15.83 19.69 10.01
CA GLU A 646 -16.60 20.80 10.59
C GLU A 646 -16.09 21.19 11.99
N GLY A 647 -15.43 20.29 12.71
CA GLY A 647 -14.80 20.55 13.99
C GLY A 647 -14.77 19.35 14.93
N TRP A 648 -14.82 19.62 16.24
CA TRP A 648 -14.83 18.59 17.27
C TRP A 648 -16.26 18.28 17.70
N LYS A 649 -16.57 16.99 17.86
CA LYS A 649 -17.85 16.51 18.41
C LYS A 649 -17.59 15.68 19.66
N HIS A 650 -18.36 15.96 20.70
CA HIS A 650 -18.40 15.19 21.93
C HIS A 650 -19.54 14.19 21.84
N GLU A 651 -19.23 12.90 21.92
CA GLU A 651 -20.21 11.82 21.79
C GLU A 651 -20.26 11.02 23.09
N THR A 652 -21.46 10.72 23.57
CA THR A 652 -21.63 9.75 24.66
C THR A 652 -21.50 8.35 24.08
N VAL A 653 -20.62 7.54 24.66
CA VAL A 653 -20.49 6.14 24.29
C VAL A 653 -21.66 5.38 24.90
N PRO A 654 -22.52 4.73 24.09
CA PRO A 654 -23.65 3.98 24.61
C PRO A 654 -23.14 2.71 25.27
N ILE A 655 -22.98 2.77 26.59
CA ILE A 655 -22.57 1.64 27.41
C ILE A 655 -23.74 1.25 28.29
N ASP A 656 -24.08 -0.03 28.25
CA ASP A 656 -25.13 -0.59 29.08
C ASP A 656 -24.77 -0.41 30.57
N LYS A 657 -25.74 0.06 31.36
CA LYS A 657 -25.56 0.47 32.76
C LYS A 657 -25.02 -0.66 33.62
N ASP A 658 -25.35 -1.91 33.27
CA ASP A 658 -24.89 -3.11 33.95
C ASP A 658 -23.37 -3.31 33.82
N TYR A 659 -22.74 -2.70 32.81
CA TYR A 659 -21.32 -2.85 32.50
C TYR A 659 -20.49 -1.59 32.81
N ALA A 660 -21.14 -0.45 33.06
CA ALA A 660 -20.48 0.83 33.31
C ALA A 660 -19.45 0.78 34.46
N GLY A 661 -19.69 -0.05 35.48
CA GLY A 661 -18.80 -0.23 36.63
C GLY A 661 -17.58 -1.13 36.39
N PHE A 662 -17.55 -1.91 35.30
CA PHE A 662 -16.50 -2.89 35.01
C PHE A 662 -15.47 -2.43 33.97
N ILE A 663 -15.70 -1.28 33.33
CA ILE A 663 -14.87 -0.80 32.23
C ILE A 663 -13.67 -0.02 32.78
N ARG A 664 -12.47 -0.54 32.57
CA ARG A 664 -11.19 0.12 32.95
C ARG A 664 -10.62 1.00 31.85
N SER A 665 -10.83 0.65 30.59
CA SER A 665 -10.34 1.45 29.45
C SER A 665 -11.19 1.18 28.21
N LEU A 666 -11.21 2.14 27.27
CA LEU A 666 -11.86 1.99 25.96
C LEU A 666 -10.86 2.23 24.84
N HIS A 667 -10.90 1.41 23.80
CA HIS A 667 -9.99 1.51 22.65
C HIS A 667 -10.78 1.47 21.34
N ASP A 668 -10.28 2.15 20.32
CA ASP A 668 -10.82 2.05 18.96
C ASP A 668 -10.50 0.68 18.36
N LEU A 669 -11.48 0.02 17.76
CA LEU A 669 -11.27 -1.18 16.96
C LEU A 669 -10.54 -0.83 15.65
N GLU A 670 -9.52 -1.61 15.28
CA GLU A 670 -8.66 -1.31 14.14
C GLU A 670 -9.44 -1.31 12.81
N GLY A 671 -9.55 -0.14 12.17
CA GLY A 671 -10.24 0.04 10.89
C GLY A 671 -11.72 0.41 10.99
N VAL A 672 -12.27 0.59 12.20
CA VAL A 672 -13.66 1.06 12.40
C VAL A 672 -13.67 2.26 13.34
N GLU A 673 -13.89 3.44 12.77
CA GLU A 673 -14.09 4.67 13.54
C GLU A 673 -15.45 4.56 14.27
N GLY A 674 -15.46 4.31 15.59
CA GLY A 674 -16.72 4.31 16.37
C GLY A 674 -16.98 3.10 17.28
N LEU A 675 -16.24 1.99 17.15
CA LEU A 675 -16.50 0.80 17.98
C LEU A 675 -15.54 0.73 19.16
N PRO A 676 -16.02 0.94 20.40
CA PRO A 676 -15.21 0.78 21.60
C PRO A 676 -15.00 -0.71 21.94
N SER A 677 -13.81 -1.08 22.40
CA SER A 677 -13.56 -2.31 23.17
C SER A 677 -13.09 -1.96 24.57
N PHE A 678 -13.52 -2.70 25.60
CA PHE A 678 -13.10 -2.49 26.98
C PHE A 678 -12.35 -3.65 27.63
N GLU A 679 -11.60 -3.31 28.68
CA GLU A 679 -10.94 -4.24 29.61
C GLU A 679 -11.63 -4.16 30.98
N GLY A 680 -12.10 -5.29 31.51
CA GLY A 680 -12.65 -5.43 32.86
C GLY A 680 -11.93 -6.51 33.67
N ASP A 681 -12.29 -6.65 34.95
CA ASP A 681 -11.63 -7.57 35.89
C ASP A 681 -11.66 -9.05 35.42
N ASP A 682 -12.57 -9.39 34.48
CA ASP A 682 -12.78 -10.73 33.93
C ASP A 682 -12.35 -10.92 32.45
N GLY A 683 -11.88 -9.88 31.75
CA GLY A 683 -11.44 -9.99 30.34
C GLY A 683 -11.72 -8.77 29.44
N LEU A 684 -11.54 -8.96 28.12
CA LEU A 684 -11.75 -7.95 27.08
C LEU A 684 -13.15 -8.12 26.44
N VAL A 685 -13.90 -7.04 26.23
CA VAL A 685 -15.25 -7.07 25.65
C VAL A 685 -15.32 -6.05 24.51
N ALA A 686 -15.82 -6.43 23.34
CA ALA A 686 -15.95 -5.53 22.19
C ALA A 686 -17.42 -5.24 21.89
N PHE A 687 -17.75 -3.98 21.57
CA PHE A 687 -19.08 -3.59 21.13
C PHE A 687 -19.19 -3.69 19.60
N THR A 688 -20.32 -4.19 19.10
CA THR A 688 -20.72 -4.08 17.68
C THR A 688 -22.09 -3.40 17.61
N GLY A 689 -22.11 -2.08 17.42
CA GLY A 689 -23.37 -1.31 17.41
C GLY A 689 -24.00 -1.12 18.80
N SER A 690 -25.33 -0.98 18.85
CA SER A 690 -26.11 -0.65 20.07
C SER A 690 -26.26 -1.80 21.08
N HIS A 691 -25.61 -2.95 20.87
CA HIS A 691 -25.71 -4.12 21.74
C HIS A 691 -24.34 -4.78 21.99
N LEU A 692 -24.17 -5.27 23.22
CA LEU A 692 -23.05 -6.13 23.64
C LEU A 692 -23.10 -7.43 22.83
N SER A 693 -22.02 -7.77 22.12
CA SER A 693 -21.99 -8.99 21.31
C SER A 693 -20.99 -10.04 21.79
N HIS A 694 -19.88 -9.71 22.48
CA HIS A 694 -18.96 -10.76 22.98
C HIS A 694 -18.14 -10.37 24.22
N ILE A 695 -18.15 -11.25 25.23
CA ILE A 695 -17.20 -11.27 26.37
C ILE A 695 -16.06 -12.25 26.03
N LEU A 696 -14.82 -11.77 25.90
CA LEU A 696 -13.62 -12.62 25.85
C LEU A 696 -13.06 -12.73 27.27
N HIS A 697 -13.35 -13.83 27.97
CA HIS A 697 -12.73 -14.13 29.26
C HIS A 697 -11.24 -14.42 29.11
N TYR A 698 -10.41 -13.72 29.89
CA TYR A 698 -8.99 -14.04 30.06
C TYR A 698 -8.73 -14.25 31.55
N GLN A 699 -8.61 -15.51 31.99
CA GLN A 699 -8.06 -15.80 33.33
C GLN A 699 -6.54 -15.57 33.30
N MET A 700 -6.10 -14.42 33.78
CA MET A 700 -4.71 -14.25 34.22
C MET A 700 -4.55 -14.91 35.59
N GLY A 701 -3.65 -15.89 35.66
CA GLY A 701 -3.53 -16.79 36.81
C GLY A 701 -3.28 -16.09 38.15
N GLY A 702 -4.06 -16.50 39.15
CA GLY A 702 -3.63 -16.59 40.54
C GLY A 702 -4.45 -15.81 41.57
N MET A 703 -5.52 -16.42 42.10
CA MET A 703 -5.68 -16.66 43.55
C MET A 703 -6.88 -17.57 43.88
N LYS A 704 -6.52 -18.84 44.17
CA LYS A 704 -7.12 -19.88 45.03
C LYS A 704 -8.50 -20.53 44.72
N PRO A 705 -8.64 -21.83 45.09
CA PRO A 705 -9.38 -22.82 44.33
C PRO A 705 -10.65 -23.32 45.05
N LEU A 706 -11.60 -23.88 44.31
CA LEU A 706 -12.53 -24.84 44.86
C LEU A 706 -12.76 -26.04 43.92
N ASP A 707 -12.31 -27.18 44.45
CA ASP A 707 -12.74 -28.56 44.30
C ASP A 707 -12.48 -29.39 43.02
N THR A 708 -11.34 -30.09 43.09
CA THR A 708 -11.10 -31.53 42.83
C THR A 708 -11.67 -32.23 41.59
N LYS A 709 -10.80 -32.49 40.60
CA LYS A 709 -10.21 -33.81 40.27
C LYS A 709 -9.56 -33.72 38.87
N ASN A 710 -8.28 -34.11 38.78
CA ASN A 710 -7.38 -34.10 37.61
C ASN A 710 -6.42 -32.90 37.55
N ALA A 711 -5.36 -32.99 38.35
CA ALA A 711 -4.15 -32.18 38.19
C ALA A 711 -3.18 -32.89 37.25
N ILE A 712 -2.72 -32.19 36.20
CA ILE A 712 -1.49 -32.51 35.48
C ILE A 712 -0.42 -31.54 35.99
N ASN A 713 0.67 -32.09 36.52
CA ASN A 713 1.83 -31.35 37.02
C ASN A 713 2.52 -30.58 35.87
N LEU A 714 2.71 -29.28 36.04
CA LEU A 714 3.70 -28.51 35.29
C LEU A 714 4.92 -28.32 36.20
N GLU A 715 6.07 -28.89 35.80
CA GLU A 715 7.35 -28.66 36.47
C GLU A 715 7.83 -27.21 36.27
N PRO A 716 8.62 -26.65 37.21
CA PRO A 716 9.05 -25.27 37.18
C PRO A 716 10.29 -25.10 36.28
N LEU A 717 10.15 -24.35 35.18
CA LEU A 717 11.28 -23.88 34.37
C LEU A 717 12.02 -22.73 35.10
N ASN A 718 13.20 -23.07 35.62
CA ASN A 718 14.36 -22.23 35.94
C ASN A 718 14.22 -21.13 37.04
N PRO A 719 14.81 -21.30 38.25
CA PRO A 719 14.65 -20.38 39.39
C PRO A 719 15.51 -19.10 39.37
N LYS A 720 16.14 -18.71 38.25
CA LYS A 720 17.08 -17.57 38.20
C LYS A 720 16.57 -16.30 37.50
N CYS A 721 15.31 -16.22 37.11
CA CYS A 721 14.71 -14.99 36.57
C CYS A 721 13.88 -14.26 37.63
N PRO A 722 14.28 -13.05 38.10
CA PRO A 722 13.48 -12.26 39.01
C PRO A 722 12.40 -11.52 38.22
N TRP A 723 11.21 -12.10 38.12
CA TRP A 723 10.01 -11.39 37.67
C TRP A 723 9.36 -10.74 38.89
N GLU A 724 9.85 -9.56 39.29
CA GLU A 724 9.02 -8.64 40.07
C GLU A 724 8.02 -8.00 39.11
N LEU A 725 6.75 -8.33 39.30
CA LEU A 725 5.62 -7.59 38.75
C LEU A 725 5.65 -6.20 39.40
N LEU A 726 6.43 -5.27 38.83
CA LEU A 726 6.45 -3.88 39.27
C LEU A 726 5.11 -3.24 38.91
N SER A 727 4.15 -3.39 39.82
CA SER A 727 2.97 -2.54 39.91
C SER A 727 3.43 -1.09 40.10
N ARG A 728 3.42 -0.32 39.01
CA ARG A 728 3.26 1.14 39.08
C ARG A 728 1.89 1.48 38.51
N PRO A 729 1.02 2.17 39.26
CA PRO A 729 -0.29 2.55 38.77
C PRO A 729 -0.14 3.67 37.71
N PHE A 730 -1.03 3.67 36.72
CA PHE A 730 -1.14 4.60 35.59
C PHE A 730 -0.23 4.36 34.37
N GLN A 731 -0.70 3.52 33.43
CA GLN A 731 -0.69 3.71 31.95
C GLN A 731 -1.16 2.39 31.30
N THR A 732 -2.44 2.31 30.95
CA THR A 732 -3.10 1.10 30.40
C THR A 732 -2.86 0.97 28.89
N LEU A 733 -1.77 0.28 28.56
CA LEU A 733 -1.54 -0.53 27.35
C LEU A 733 -0.77 -1.75 27.85
N ALA A 734 -1.16 -2.97 27.48
CA ALA A 734 -0.43 -4.17 27.88
C ALA A 734 0.95 -4.19 27.22
N TYR A 735 1.97 -3.66 27.91
CA TYR A 735 3.35 -3.66 27.47
C TYR A 735 3.96 -5.06 27.66
N HIS A 736 3.94 -5.90 26.63
CA HIS A 736 4.73 -7.13 26.67
C HIS A 736 6.21 -6.81 26.38
N ARG A 737 7.04 -6.90 27.43
CA ARG A 737 8.49 -6.82 27.35
C ARG A 737 9.04 -8.17 26.85
N LEU A 738 9.05 -8.38 25.53
CA LEU A 738 9.81 -9.46 24.89
C LEU A 738 11.28 -9.09 24.96
N GLU A 739 11.92 -9.47 26.06
CA GLU A 739 13.31 -9.30 26.55
C GLU A 739 14.11 -8.01 26.24
N HIS A 740 13.89 -7.23 25.17
CA HIS A 740 14.54 -5.93 24.95
C HIS A 740 13.70 -4.87 24.20
N HIS A 741 12.40 -5.07 23.93
CA HIS A 741 11.59 -4.18 23.07
C HIS A 741 10.20 -3.84 23.62
N CYS A 742 9.70 -2.65 23.30
CA CYS A 742 8.30 -2.25 23.51
C CYS A 742 7.56 -2.27 22.16
N VAL A 743 6.57 -3.14 22.03
CA VAL A 743 5.66 -3.21 20.87
C VAL A 743 4.28 -2.78 21.36
N GLU A 744 3.66 -1.82 20.68
CA GLU A 744 2.23 -1.52 20.87
C GLU A 744 1.43 -2.51 20.04
N LEU A 745 0.76 -3.45 20.71
CA LEU A 745 -0.08 -4.45 20.10
C LEU A 745 -1.52 -4.26 20.59
N PRO A 746 -2.53 -4.30 19.70
CA PRO A 746 -3.90 -4.53 20.13
C PRO A 746 -3.99 -5.88 20.86
N LEU A 747 -4.61 -5.90 22.05
CA LEU A 747 -4.72 -7.09 22.92
C LEU A 747 -5.31 -8.32 22.20
N LEU A 748 -6.11 -8.11 21.16
CA LEU A 748 -6.75 -9.13 20.33
C LEU A 748 -5.77 -10.02 19.54
N LEU A 749 -4.53 -9.59 19.34
CA LEU A 749 -3.54 -10.30 18.51
C LEU A 749 -2.51 -11.09 19.33
N LEU A 750 -2.52 -10.95 20.65
CA LEU A 750 -1.56 -11.59 21.56
C LEU A 750 -1.53 -13.13 21.48
N PRO A 751 -2.66 -13.86 21.38
CA PRO A 751 -2.62 -15.31 21.22
C PRO A 751 -2.16 -15.74 19.81
N GLU A 752 -2.46 -14.96 18.76
CA GLU A 752 -2.03 -15.26 17.39
C GLU A 752 -0.54 -14.99 17.15
N LEU A 753 0.07 -14.12 17.96
CA LEU A 753 1.49 -13.76 17.89
C LEU A 753 2.41 -14.73 18.64
N LYS A 754 1.89 -15.60 19.52
CA LYS A 754 2.66 -16.68 20.15
C LYS A 754 3.05 -17.71 19.08
N GLY A 755 4.17 -17.47 18.41
CA GLY A 755 4.79 -18.37 17.43
C GLY A 755 4.88 -17.82 16.01
N LYS A 756 4.10 -16.80 15.62
CA LYS A 756 4.15 -16.23 14.25
C LYS A 756 5.33 -15.29 14.03
N PHE A 757 5.75 -14.56 15.06
CA PHE A 757 7.06 -13.89 15.07
C PHE A 757 8.10 -14.75 15.77
N ILE A 758 8.51 -15.84 15.11
CA ILE A 758 9.92 -16.17 15.20
C ILE A 758 10.58 -15.11 14.33
N TRP A 759 11.25 -14.13 14.94
CA TRP A 759 12.29 -13.39 14.22
C TRP A 759 13.19 -14.46 13.62
N ARG A 760 13.00 -14.79 12.35
CA ARG A 760 13.90 -15.71 11.67
C ARG A 760 15.25 -15.04 11.82
N LYS A 761 16.11 -15.68 12.63
CA LYS A 761 17.50 -15.27 12.85
C LYS A 761 18.02 -14.74 11.51
N CYS A 762 18.44 -13.45 11.47
CA CYS A 762 18.75 -12.73 10.22
C CYS A 762 19.21 -13.71 9.16
N ALA A 763 18.43 -13.89 8.08
CA ALA A 763 18.73 -14.91 7.07
C ALA A 763 20.19 -14.77 6.57
N HIS A 764 20.71 -13.55 6.60
CA HIS A 764 22.08 -13.21 6.26
C HIS A 764 22.72 -12.32 7.36
N PRO A 765 23.33 -12.89 8.42
CA PRO A 765 24.09 -12.10 9.40
C PRO A 765 25.23 -11.35 8.71
N THR A 766 25.62 -10.17 9.18
CA THR A 766 26.72 -9.40 8.57
C THR A 766 28.11 -9.94 8.91
N MET A 767 29.03 -9.95 7.94
CA MET A 767 30.46 -10.23 8.15
C MET A 767 31.29 -9.02 8.55
N ARG A 768 30.69 -7.82 8.65
CA ARG A 768 31.45 -6.59 8.90
C ARG A 768 32.43 -6.69 10.06
N ASN A 769 32.03 -7.31 11.18
CA ASN A 769 32.91 -7.44 12.35
C ASN A 769 34.11 -8.38 12.13
N LYS A 770 34.05 -9.25 11.11
CA LYS A 770 35.13 -10.16 10.73
C LYS A 770 36.15 -9.49 9.80
N ILE A 771 35.74 -8.49 9.02
CA ILE A 771 36.60 -7.80 8.06
C ILE A 771 37.57 -6.87 8.80
N LYS A 772 38.86 -6.95 8.43
CA LYS A 772 39.95 -6.19 9.06
C LYS A 772 40.73 -5.31 8.09
N ALA A 773 40.90 -5.76 6.86
CA ALA A 773 41.70 -5.07 5.87
C ALA A 773 41.19 -5.32 4.44
N VAL A 774 41.55 -4.42 3.55
CA VAL A 774 41.52 -4.64 2.10
C VAL A 774 42.90 -5.13 1.68
N VAL A 775 42.96 -6.16 0.84
CA VAL A 775 44.19 -6.68 0.25
C VAL A 775 44.14 -6.43 -1.25
N ILE A 776 45.16 -5.74 -1.75
CA ILE A 776 45.39 -5.59 -3.19
C ILE A 776 46.46 -6.60 -3.58
N ASP A 777 46.09 -7.52 -4.46
CA ASP A 777 46.94 -8.54 -5.04
C ASP A 777 47.15 -8.24 -6.53
N GLN A 778 48.40 -8.22 -7.01
CA GLN A 778 48.73 -7.96 -8.42
C GLN A 778 48.18 -9.02 -9.40
N THR A 779 47.79 -10.18 -8.88
CA THR A 779 47.30 -11.33 -9.66
C THR A 779 45.83 -11.69 -9.42
N ALA A 780 45.32 -11.50 -8.19
CA ALA A 780 44.02 -12.04 -7.75
C ALA A 780 42.87 -11.02 -7.62
N GLY A 781 43.12 -9.72 -7.74
CA GLY A 781 42.06 -8.69 -7.66
C GLY A 781 41.79 -8.18 -6.24
N PHE A 782 40.59 -7.61 -6.04
CA PHE A 782 40.16 -6.97 -4.79
C PHE A 782 39.74 -8.02 -3.76
N ILE A 783 40.41 -8.05 -2.61
CA ILE A 783 40.22 -9.07 -1.57
C ILE A 783 39.92 -8.40 -0.23
N LEU A 784 38.95 -8.94 0.50
CA LEU A 784 38.67 -8.56 1.89
C LEU A 784 39.30 -9.58 2.82
N GLN A 785 40.14 -9.14 3.74
CA GLN A 785 40.80 -10.02 4.70
C GLN A 785 40.08 -10.01 6.05
N THR A 786 39.91 -11.20 6.59
CA THR A 786 39.43 -11.45 7.96
C THR A 786 40.56 -11.98 8.84
N ALA A 787 40.29 -12.32 10.10
CA ALA A 787 41.30 -12.85 11.02
C ALA A 787 41.88 -14.22 10.59
N GLY A 788 41.13 -15.03 9.83
CA GLY A 788 41.53 -16.38 9.44
C GLY A 788 41.42 -16.70 7.94
N GLU A 789 40.72 -15.87 7.18
CA GLU A 789 40.33 -16.16 5.79
C GLU A 789 40.40 -14.90 4.93
N GLU A 790 40.51 -15.09 3.62
CA GLU A 790 40.41 -14.05 2.59
C GLU A 790 39.16 -14.26 1.74
N LEU A 791 38.50 -13.17 1.37
CA LEU A 791 37.25 -13.17 0.63
C LEU A 791 37.46 -12.46 -0.71
N GLU A 792 37.27 -13.18 -1.81
CA GLU A 792 37.37 -12.68 -3.17
C GLU A 792 35.97 -12.58 -3.77
N VAL A 793 35.64 -11.45 -4.41
CA VAL A 793 34.35 -11.29 -5.10
C VAL A 793 34.37 -12.08 -6.41
N TYR A 794 33.33 -12.88 -6.66
CA TYR A 794 33.13 -13.60 -7.92
C TYR A 794 31.72 -13.40 -8.48
N SER A 795 31.59 -13.59 -9.80
CA SER A 795 30.31 -13.72 -10.52
C SER A 795 30.03 -15.18 -10.79
N ASP A 796 28.80 -15.62 -10.58
CA ASP A 796 28.26 -16.88 -11.05
C ASP A 796 27.38 -16.64 -12.30
N PRO A 797 27.90 -16.95 -13.51
CA PRO A 797 27.16 -16.75 -14.76
C PRO A 797 25.95 -17.67 -14.91
N GLN A 798 25.85 -18.77 -14.15
CA GLN A 798 24.73 -19.70 -14.25
C GLN A 798 23.52 -19.22 -13.44
N ASN A 799 23.79 -18.62 -12.28
CA ASN A 799 22.75 -18.13 -11.36
C ASN A 799 22.54 -16.60 -11.46
N TRP A 800 23.37 -15.89 -12.23
CA TRP A 800 23.34 -14.44 -12.36
C TRP A 800 23.45 -13.75 -10.99
N GLU A 801 24.39 -14.25 -10.16
CA GLU A 801 24.60 -13.81 -8.79
C GLU A 801 26.05 -13.40 -8.55
N LEU A 802 26.27 -12.51 -7.58
CA LEU A 802 27.59 -12.21 -7.04
C LEU A 802 27.77 -12.89 -5.69
N GLY A 803 29.00 -13.29 -5.36
CA GLY A 803 29.30 -13.93 -4.08
C GLY A 803 30.72 -13.69 -3.59
N PHE A 804 31.01 -14.19 -2.39
CA PHE A 804 32.37 -14.28 -1.85
C PHE A 804 32.93 -15.69 -1.95
N ARG A 805 34.09 -15.82 -2.59
CA ARG A 805 34.90 -17.04 -2.57
C ARG A 805 35.85 -16.97 -1.40
N VAL A 806 35.71 -17.89 -0.46
CA VAL A 806 36.57 -17.99 0.72
C VAL A 806 37.87 -18.68 0.34
N LYS A 807 39.01 -18.06 0.67
CA LYS A 807 40.36 -18.59 0.48
C LYS A 807 41.11 -18.63 1.82
N PRO A 808 42.02 -19.58 2.04
CA PRO A 808 42.88 -19.59 3.21
C PRO A 808 43.81 -18.37 3.20
N LEU A 809 44.08 -17.82 4.39
CA LEU A 809 44.94 -16.65 4.57
C LEU A 809 46.36 -16.90 4.04
N GLN A 810 46.81 -16.07 3.09
CA GLN A 810 48.13 -16.21 2.46
C GLN A 810 49.19 -15.41 3.24
N ARG A 811 49.78 -16.02 4.29
CA ARG A 811 50.82 -15.38 5.11
C ARG A 811 52.18 -15.39 4.41
N GLY A 812 52.94 -14.28 4.49
CA GLY A 812 54.34 -14.22 4.06
C GLY A 812 54.60 -13.85 2.58
N ARG A 813 53.55 -13.53 1.82
CA ARG A 813 53.69 -13.00 0.45
C ARG A 813 54.02 -11.50 0.47
N THR A 814 55.06 -11.09 -0.26
CA THR A 814 55.54 -9.70 -0.35
C THR A 814 54.96 -8.92 -1.53
N ASP A 815 54.24 -9.57 -2.44
CA ASP A 815 53.66 -9.01 -3.66
C ASP A 815 52.22 -8.50 -3.46
N ARG A 816 51.82 -8.30 -2.20
CA ARG A 816 50.45 -7.92 -1.82
C ARG A 816 50.49 -6.77 -0.81
N THR A 817 49.60 -5.82 -0.98
CA THR A 817 49.47 -4.67 -0.07
C THR A 817 48.24 -4.89 0.81
N VAL A 818 48.46 -5.02 2.12
CA VAL A 818 47.39 -5.16 3.12
C VAL A 818 47.12 -3.80 3.76
N ILE A 819 45.89 -3.31 3.64
CA ILE A 819 45.49 -1.97 4.06
C ILE A 819 44.39 -2.11 5.13
N PRO A 820 44.70 -1.86 6.41
CA PRO A 820 43.72 -2.00 7.48
C PRO A 820 42.64 -0.92 7.41
N PHE A 821 41.47 -1.24 7.95
CA PHE A 821 40.41 -0.26 8.15
C PHE A 821 40.63 0.56 9.43
N GLU A 822 40.61 1.89 9.31
CA GLU A 822 40.76 2.84 10.41
C GLU A 822 39.44 3.56 10.71
N GLN A 823 39.15 3.81 11.99
CA GLN A 823 37.91 4.50 12.36
C GLN A 823 37.97 5.97 11.91
N ILE A 824 36.94 6.42 11.17
CA ILE A 824 36.82 7.82 10.75
C ILE A 824 35.68 8.53 11.48
N PRO A 825 35.74 9.86 11.66
CA PRO A 825 34.59 10.60 12.15
C PRO A 825 33.44 10.49 11.14
N THR A 826 32.22 10.37 11.66
CA THR A 826 30.99 10.28 10.87
C THR A 826 30.05 11.40 11.28
N PRO A 827 29.43 12.14 10.34
CA PRO A 827 28.45 13.17 10.67
C PRO A 827 27.32 12.56 11.48
N ALA A 828 26.87 13.31 12.50
CA ALA A 828 25.83 12.85 13.40
C ALA A 828 24.52 12.50 12.66
N GLU A 829 24.29 13.10 11.49
CA GLU A 829 23.13 12.89 10.62
C GLU A 829 23.09 11.52 9.96
N MET A 830 24.24 10.91 9.66
CA MET A 830 24.26 9.61 8.96
C MET A 830 23.89 8.43 9.86
N ARG A 831 23.95 8.60 11.20
CA ARG A 831 23.66 7.56 12.22
C ARG A 831 24.43 6.23 12.07
N VAL A 832 25.44 6.19 11.20
CA VAL A 832 26.32 5.05 10.96
C VAL A 832 27.71 5.29 11.53
N GLN A 833 28.45 4.21 11.77
CA GLN A 833 29.88 4.28 12.06
C GLN A 833 30.64 3.74 10.86
N LEU A 834 31.64 4.49 10.41
CA LEU A 834 32.44 4.15 9.25
C LEU A 834 33.89 3.88 9.67
N GLN A 835 34.48 2.89 9.01
CA GLN A 835 35.93 2.71 8.98
C GLN A 835 36.41 2.85 7.55
N GLN A 836 37.61 3.37 7.35
CA GLN A 836 38.15 3.69 6.04
C GLN A 836 39.46 2.94 5.78
N ALA A 837 39.61 2.42 4.57
CA ALA A 837 40.89 1.97 4.02
C ALA A 837 41.17 2.79 2.76
N ARG A 838 42.30 3.50 2.72
CA ARG A 838 42.71 4.31 1.56
C ARG A 838 43.70 3.52 0.71
N LEU A 839 43.35 3.32 -0.56
CA LEU A 839 44.15 2.55 -1.50
C LEU A 839 45.25 3.42 -2.13
N PRO A 840 46.33 2.83 -2.68
CA PRO A 840 47.46 3.57 -3.25
C PRO A 840 47.10 4.47 -4.44
N ASP A 841 46.08 4.08 -5.22
CA ASP A 841 45.53 4.85 -6.35
C ASP A 841 44.67 6.06 -5.91
N GLY A 842 44.52 6.27 -4.59
CA GLY A 842 43.67 7.30 -4.01
C GLY A 842 42.20 6.89 -3.83
N SER A 843 41.79 5.72 -4.33
CA SER A 843 40.46 5.17 -4.11
C SER A 843 40.25 4.88 -2.62
N THR A 844 39.02 4.94 -2.16
CA THR A 844 38.69 4.79 -0.74
C THR A 844 37.63 3.70 -0.56
N CYS A 845 37.90 2.74 0.31
CA CYS A 845 36.93 1.76 0.76
C CYS A 845 36.42 2.15 2.15
N MET A 846 35.10 2.21 2.35
CA MET A 846 34.47 2.53 3.62
C MET A 846 33.58 1.38 4.10
N LEU A 847 33.84 0.89 5.31
CA LEU A 847 33.11 -0.19 5.95
C LEU A 847 32.06 0.38 6.92
N ASP A 848 30.79 0.14 6.62
CA ASP A 848 29.63 0.56 7.41
C ASP A 848 29.26 -0.49 8.45
N ASN A 849 29.02 -0.06 9.69
CA ASN A 849 28.58 -0.92 10.78
C ASN A 849 27.23 -1.64 10.55
N ARG A 850 26.48 -1.30 9.51
CA ARG A 850 25.27 -2.01 9.04
C ARG A 850 25.58 -3.22 8.15
N GLY A 851 26.84 -3.47 7.80
CA GLY A 851 27.22 -4.57 6.93
C GLY A 851 27.33 -4.22 5.45
N LEU A 852 27.70 -2.98 5.16
CA LEU A 852 27.92 -2.51 3.79
C LEU A 852 29.38 -2.15 3.59
N LEU A 853 29.87 -2.35 2.37
CA LEU A 853 31.17 -1.87 1.91
C LEU A 853 30.93 -0.88 0.79
N HIS A 854 31.32 0.37 1.01
CA HIS A 854 31.27 1.42 -0.01
C HIS A 854 32.64 1.58 -0.64
N ILE A 855 32.67 1.68 -1.96
CA ILE A 855 33.88 1.88 -2.74
C ILE A 855 33.73 3.21 -3.47
N LEU A 856 34.65 4.12 -3.20
CA LEU A 856 34.74 5.44 -3.81
C LEU A 856 36.01 5.49 -4.68
N PRO A 857 35.88 5.29 -6.00
CA PRO A 857 37.00 5.43 -6.91
C PRO A 857 37.61 6.85 -6.89
N ALA A 858 38.93 6.93 -7.05
CA ALA A 858 39.62 8.20 -7.26
C ALA A 858 39.28 8.84 -8.61
N ASP A 859 39.16 8.03 -9.66
CA ASP A 859 38.78 8.46 -11.01
C ASP A 859 37.30 8.84 -11.04
N PRO A 860 36.94 10.12 -11.28
CA PRO A 860 35.55 10.57 -11.31
C PRO A 860 34.74 9.99 -12.47
N LYS A 861 35.37 9.32 -13.44
CA LYS A 861 34.68 8.59 -14.52
C LYS A 861 34.21 7.19 -14.10
N VAL A 862 34.63 6.71 -12.93
CA VAL A 862 34.22 5.41 -12.39
C VAL A 862 33.20 5.64 -11.30
N MET A 863 32.05 4.98 -11.44
CA MET A 863 30.92 5.13 -10.53
C MET A 863 31.24 4.62 -9.12
N GLU A 864 30.72 5.31 -8.11
CA GLU A 864 30.71 4.78 -6.74
C GLU A 864 29.83 3.53 -6.66
N MET A 865 30.21 2.59 -5.80
CA MET A 865 29.50 1.32 -5.64
C MET A 865 29.42 0.89 -4.19
N THR A 866 28.34 0.22 -3.83
CA THR A 866 28.10 -0.31 -2.48
C THR A 866 27.76 -1.79 -2.57
N LEU A 867 28.44 -2.60 -1.75
CA LEU A 867 28.21 -4.04 -1.64
C LEU A 867 27.64 -4.40 -0.27
N THR A 868 26.75 -5.40 -0.22
CA THR A 868 26.33 -6.01 1.04
C THR A 868 27.34 -7.07 1.48
N LEU A 869 27.48 -7.26 2.80
CA LEU A 869 28.44 -8.18 3.40
C LEU A 869 27.74 -9.30 4.19
N PRO A 870 26.94 -10.16 3.53
CA PRO A 870 26.31 -11.30 4.19
C PRO A 870 27.36 -12.34 4.59
N SER A 871 27.11 -13.04 5.69
CA SER A 871 27.95 -14.14 6.20
C SER A 871 27.75 -15.47 5.50
N SER A 872 26.70 -15.57 4.69
CA SER A 872 26.46 -16.68 3.78
C SER A 872 25.52 -16.23 2.67
N GLY A 873 25.61 -16.86 1.50
CA GLY A 873 24.77 -16.58 0.35
C GLY A 873 25.30 -15.47 -0.58
N PRO A 874 24.47 -15.05 -1.55
CA PRO A 874 24.87 -14.09 -2.56
C PRO A 874 24.93 -12.67 -1.99
N ILE A 875 25.78 -11.84 -2.56
CA ILE A 875 25.90 -10.43 -2.21
C ILE A 875 25.04 -9.58 -3.13
N ALA A 876 24.63 -8.41 -2.65
CA ALA A 876 24.02 -7.38 -3.49
C ALA A 876 25.02 -6.25 -3.75
N ILE A 877 24.95 -5.68 -4.95
CA ILE A 877 25.73 -4.53 -5.38
C ILE A 877 24.79 -3.44 -5.91
N ARG A 878 25.09 -2.18 -5.60
CA ARG A 878 24.40 -1.01 -6.15
C ARG A 878 25.39 0.07 -6.58
N PHE A 879 25.20 0.64 -7.77
CA PHE A 879 25.94 1.78 -8.30
C PHE A 879 25.24 3.12 -8.02
N GLU A 880 25.99 4.23 -8.14
CA GLU A 880 25.48 5.58 -7.90
C GLU A 880 24.38 6.04 -8.87
N ASP A 881 24.26 5.41 -10.04
CA ASP A 881 23.26 5.69 -11.08
C ASP A 881 21.93 4.93 -10.88
N GLY A 882 21.84 4.15 -9.79
CA GLY A 882 20.65 3.40 -9.41
C GLY A 882 20.64 1.95 -9.89
N GLN A 883 21.59 1.53 -10.72
CA GLN A 883 21.72 0.12 -11.11
C GLN A 883 22.03 -0.75 -9.89
N ALA A 884 21.30 -1.85 -9.72
CA ALA A 884 21.47 -2.77 -8.62
C ALA A 884 21.30 -4.22 -9.07
N ASN A 885 21.93 -5.15 -8.36
CA ASN A 885 21.74 -6.59 -8.54
C ASN A 885 21.97 -7.30 -7.21
N GLY A 886 21.21 -8.35 -6.94
CA GLY A 886 21.44 -9.23 -5.79
C GLY A 886 20.17 -9.90 -5.29
N PRO A 887 20.25 -10.63 -4.17
CA PRO A 887 19.10 -11.28 -3.57
C PRO A 887 17.98 -10.27 -3.30
N ALA A 888 16.74 -10.65 -3.57
CA ALA A 888 15.56 -9.81 -3.30
C ALA A 888 15.52 -9.34 -1.82
N TYR A 889 16.14 -10.11 -0.91
CA TYR A 889 16.38 -9.70 0.47
C TYR A 889 17.05 -8.32 0.61
N PHE A 890 18.01 -7.97 -0.25
CA PHE A 890 18.78 -6.72 -0.18
C PHE A 890 18.29 -5.65 -1.16
N VAL A 891 17.73 -6.03 -2.31
CA VAL A 891 17.30 -5.09 -3.36
C VAL A 891 15.78 -4.91 -3.43
N ALA A 892 15.01 -5.64 -2.62
CA ALA A 892 13.55 -5.64 -2.63
C ALA A 892 12.98 -5.83 -4.05
N SER A 893 12.02 -4.99 -4.44
CA SER A 893 11.36 -4.96 -5.75
C SER A 893 12.07 -4.07 -6.80
N GLN A 894 13.32 -3.66 -6.57
CA GLN A 894 14.03 -2.81 -7.53
C GLN A 894 14.37 -3.54 -8.83
N THR A 895 14.34 -2.81 -9.94
CA THR A 895 14.77 -3.29 -11.26
C THR A 895 16.22 -3.75 -11.20
N GLN A 896 16.46 -5.04 -11.51
CA GLN A 896 17.80 -5.62 -11.43
C GLN A 896 18.54 -5.51 -12.77
N THR A 897 19.77 -5.01 -12.71
CA THR A 897 20.74 -5.11 -13.81
C THR A 897 21.35 -6.52 -13.81
N PRO A 898 21.70 -7.12 -14.98
CA PRO A 898 22.37 -8.42 -15.01
C PRO A 898 23.68 -8.43 -14.20
N ALA A 899 23.87 -9.44 -13.34
CA ALA A 899 25.04 -9.55 -12.45
C ALA A 899 26.37 -9.52 -13.18
N GLU A 900 26.45 -10.13 -14.37
CA GLU A 900 27.67 -10.16 -15.16
C GLU A 900 28.10 -8.75 -15.60
N GLN A 901 27.16 -7.91 -16.01
CA GLN A 901 27.44 -6.52 -16.36
C GLN A 901 27.96 -5.72 -15.14
N MET A 902 27.35 -5.95 -13.97
CA MET A 902 27.79 -5.34 -12.71
C MET A 902 29.19 -5.83 -12.31
N TYR A 903 29.46 -7.13 -12.46
CA TYR A 903 30.77 -7.74 -12.20
C TYR A 903 31.85 -7.18 -13.10
N GLN A 904 31.61 -7.08 -14.41
CA GLN A 904 32.58 -6.53 -15.35
C GLN A 904 32.92 -5.07 -15.02
N THR A 905 31.93 -4.29 -14.58
CA THR A 905 32.13 -2.91 -14.14
C THR A 905 32.97 -2.85 -12.86
N PHE A 906 32.68 -3.71 -11.88
CA PHE A 906 33.48 -3.87 -10.67
C PHE A 906 34.93 -4.26 -11.00
N MET A 907 35.14 -5.29 -11.82
CA MET A 907 36.48 -5.78 -12.19
C MET A 907 37.28 -4.76 -13.01
N LYS A 908 36.62 -3.92 -13.81
CA LYS A 908 37.26 -2.82 -14.52
C LYS A 908 37.84 -1.78 -13.56
N TRP A 909 37.15 -1.50 -12.45
CA TRP A 909 37.70 -0.67 -11.38
C TRP A 909 38.89 -1.36 -10.69
N VAL A 910 38.73 -2.63 -10.29
CA VAL A 910 39.80 -3.40 -9.62
C VAL A 910 41.11 -3.37 -10.43
N ARG A 911 41.04 -3.60 -11.75
CA ARG A 911 42.21 -3.57 -12.64
C ARG A 911 42.89 -2.20 -12.69
N LYS A 912 42.13 -1.10 -12.61
CA LYS A 912 42.70 0.26 -12.58
C LYS A 912 43.42 0.56 -11.28
N THR A 913 42.93 0.03 -10.17
CA THR A 913 43.51 0.23 -8.82
C THR A 913 44.80 -0.57 -8.59
N GLN A 914 45.09 -1.56 -9.45
CA GLN A 914 46.33 -2.34 -9.44
C GLN A 914 47.49 -1.67 -10.20
N CYS A 915 47.20 -0.69 -11.05
CA CYS A 915 48.20 0.13 -11.76
C CYS A 915 48.58 1.35 -10.92
#